data_AF-A0A2E8CW37-F1
#
_entry.id   AF-A0A2E8CW37-F1
#
_cell.length_a   1.000
_cell.length_b   1.000
_cell.length_c   1.000
_cell.angle_alpha   90.00
_cell.angle_beta   90.00
_cell.angle_gamma   90.00
#
_symmetry.space_group_name_H-M   'P 1'
#
loop_
_entity.id
_entity.type
_entity.pdbx_description
1 polymer ?
#
loop_
_entity_poly.entity_id
_entity_poly.type
_entity_poly.pdbx_seq_one_letter_code
_entity_poly.pdbx_strand_id
1 'polypeptide(L)'
;MCALLLLAATIGQQHSIELTVTSPLPSGKVPMDPVIDFAKIIRQRGIPGVLDPNSIDVVNLTTGEVIPHARTDDFAYGDKGRIEWVIRDPQHKRYLIRFQTSKKRPPLLPQPYVPMIGNGDLLRYNAGEPRPIALVYHSGLVDLTGDGKPDLVGCWNYSYRPGDPWSGIVCYPRVGSSTEFQFGDLVRVRYVPDESSRDFKHFDHQVYMWCDFVDLNRDGKVDIVYSPQTEAAVRFYLNSGLRDDGGMPIFVAEGSMEIPGWPVRTTDIDGDGDIDIVSGNGSRNSATGVVSNVTLYRNSADSGWPMKLDKGTAAELGTSPCFFDVYGDGLRDVVCLTSDPSDPGLNGFHVGWKKRLGKEKFRYGPTRLLSGVNSKVSQPRILAAVNDGAQRGILVGGNVYQTVSLFVPRDTKESDQSESDKSLHPRFRLFGEAVSRSAVMSLSDQATPFVCDWDNDGDRDLLVGGGYGWPRIVINHGTNLRPAYGRAQLIRSQGKPIRFLRNQILGAPKCWHDMGYPFPAFVRWDDDQLPDLIVPNETNRIFWYKNTGTLSKPQFGRQRQVIVDSYPDSGEKRTQTAQLVAKSPHVYPADKAQPFYWRTGAAFGDFNGDGLTDIVQRAWSKYSFTRFLRYRDKSGELRLRTERTLKAGGKQFHGARVNVVDWNGDGKQDIVYSAATNKRGSDTVFLVLNRGTNAEPQYDEAKPLRHFGKPIYITRHGPHPWAGDFDNDGKPDLICYTEWSVYPFYTHAALTMQERPKYILSQPATSNED
;
A
#
# COMPACT_ATOMS: atom_id res chain seq x y z
N MET A 1 18.92 -14.49 29.40
CA MET A 1 18.45 -15.89 29.47
C MET A 1 17.70 -16.19 28.19
N CYS A 2 18.32 -16.87 27.23
CA CYS A 2 17.68 -17.21 25.95
C CYS A 2 17.13 -18.62 26.03
N ALA A 3 15.80 -18.77 25.92
CA ALA A 3 15.18 -20.07 25.77
C ALA A 3 15.34 -20.53 24.31
N LEU A 4 16.23 -21.50 24.06
CA LEU A 4 16.23 -22.23 22.80
C LEU A 4 15.00 -23.13 22.77
N LEU A 5 14.04 -22.80 21.91
CA LEU A 5 13.03 -23.75 21.45
C LEU A 5 13.69 -24.71 20.47
N LEU A 6 14.19 -25.83 20.99
CA LEU A 6 14.57 -26.99 20.19
C LEU A 6 13.31 -27.62 19.58
N LEU A 7 12.94 -27.15 18.39
CA LEU A 7 12.14 -27.96 17.48
C LEU A 7 12.97 -29.20 17.11
N ALA A 8 12.41 -30.38 17.35
CA ALA A 8 12.99 -31.64 16.90
C ALA A 8 12.90 -31.72 15.37
N ALA A 9 13.90 -31.13 14.69
CA ALA A 9 14.07 -31.28 13.26
C ALA A 9 14.42 -32.75 12.95
N THR A 10 13.42 -33.53 12.55
CA THR A 10 13.68 -34.69 11.69
C THR A 10 14.38 -34.15 10.46
N ILE A 11 15.67 -34.47 10.30
CA ILE A 11 16.48 -33.99 9.18
C ILE A 11 15.87 -34.57 7.90
N GLY A 12 15.06 -33.77 7.21
CA GLY A 12 14.52 -34.12 5.90
C GLY A 12 15.68 -34.29 4.93
N GLN A 13 15.61 -35.32 4.09
CA GLN A 13 16.61 -35.52 3.04
C GLN A 13 16.65 -34.25 2.18
N GLN A 14 17.84 -33.66 2.03
CA GLN A 14 18.00 -32.46 1.22
C GLN A 14 18.11 -32.87 -0.25
N HIS A 15 17.26 -32.26 -1.07
CA HIS A 15 17.20 -32.44 -2.50
C HIS A 15 17.62 -31.14 -3.20
N SER A 16 18.03 -31.23 -4.46
CA SER A 16 18.44 -30.06 -5.24
C SER A 16 18.18 -30.19 -6.73
N ILE A 17 18.07 -29.06 -7.41
CA ILE A 17 18.04 -28.98 -8.87
C ILE A 17 18.97 -27.85 -9.32
N GLU A 18 19.80 -28.12 -10.33
CA GLU A 18 20.64 -27.07 -10.90
C GLU A 18 19.83 -26.26 -11.91
N LEU A 19 20.01 -24.95 -11.88
CA LEU A 19 19.59 -24.02 -12.90
C LEU A 19 20.82 -23.43 -13.60
N THR A 20 20.81 -23.45 -14.94
CA THR A 20 21.80 -22.78 -15.77
C THR A 20 21.12 -21.69 -16.60
N VAL A 21 21.62 -20.46 -16.52
CA VAL A 21 21.22 -19.31 -17.35
C VAL A 21 21.84 -19.45 -18.73
N THR A 22 21.01 -19.53 -19.77
CA THR A 22 21.43 -19.78 -21.15
C THR A 22 21.48 -18.52 -22.01
N SER A 23 20.78 -17.44 -21.62
CA SER A 23 20.88 -16.15 -22.32
C SER A 23 22.20 -15.41 -22.02
N PRO A 24 22.60 -14.47 -22.88
CA PRO A 24 23.49 -13.37 -22.50
C PRO A 24 22.90 -12.58 -21.33
N LEU A 25 23.77 -12.00 -20.51
CA LEU A 25 23.43 -11.05 -19.45
C LEU A 25 24.21 -9.76 -19.75
N PRO A 26 23.55 -8.63 -20.09
CA PRO A 26 24.22 -7.45 -20.60
C PRO A 26 24.93 -6.61 -19.51
N SER A 27 24.62 -6.86 -18.24
CA SER A 27 25.22 -6.19 -17.08
C SER A 27 25.18 -7.10 -15.85
N GLY A 28 25.76 -6.62 -14.75
CA GLY A 28 25.40 -7.10 -13.41
C GLY A 28 24.00 -6.67 -12.97
N LYS A 29 23.64 -7.07 -11.75
CA LYS A 29 22.35 -6.85 -11.07
C LYS A 29 21.11 -7.17 -11.91
N VAL A 30 21.17 -8.25 -12.69
CA VAL A 30 20.03 -8.70 -13.50
C VAL A 30 19.06 -9.50 -12.62
N PRO A 31 17.76 -9.16 -12.57
CA PRO A 31 16.77 -9.96 -11.86
C PRO A 31 16.56 -11.32 -12.53
N MET A 32 16.37 -12.35 -11.71
CA MET A 32 16.12 -13.72 -12.14
C MET A 32 14.89 -14.27 -11.43
N ASP A 33 13.85 -14.67 -12.18
CA ASP A 33 12.51 -15.02 -11.67
C ASP A 33 11.94 -16.37 -12.17
N PRO A 34 12.70 -17.49 -12.12
CA PRO A 34 12.26 -18.80 -12.62
C PRO A 34 11.02 -19.34 -11.91
N VAL A 35 10.09 -19.88 -12.69
CA VAL A 35 8.99 -20.72 -12.18
C VAL A 35 9.50 -22.16 -12.06
N ILE A 36 9.34 -22.75 -10.88
CA ILE A 36 9.74 -24.14 -10.59
C ILE A 36 8.53 -24.93 -10.11
N ASP A 37 8.39 -26.15 -10.64
CA ASP A 37 7.32 -27.09 -10.36
C ASP A 37 7.90 -28.24 -9.52
N PHE A 38 7.96 -28.05 -8.20
CA PHE A 38 8.54 -29.03 -7.28
C PHE A 38 7.68 -30.29 -7.21
N ALA A 39 6.35 -30.19 -7.30
CA ALA A 39 5.47 -31.35 -7.41
C ALA A 39 5.81 -32.25 -8.60
N LYS A 40 6.20 -31.68 -9.76
CA LYS A 40 6.72 -32.45 -10.89
C LYS A 40 8.07 -33.08 -10.57
N ILE A 41 9.03 -32.33 -10.01
CA ILE A 41 10.38 -32.82 -9.69
C ILE A 41 10.33 -33.98 -8.66
N ILE A 42 9.56 -33.82 -7.59
CA ILE A 42 9.35 -34.80 -6.52
C ILE A 42 8.80 -36.11 -7.11
N ARG A 43 7.72 -36.04 -7.90
CA ARG A 43 7.13 -37.20 -8.58
C ARG A 43 8.09 -37.87 -9.56
N GLN A 44 8.80 -37.10 -10.39
CA GLN A 44 9.74 -37.64 -11.37
C GLN A 44 10.97 -38.32 -10.76
N ARG A 45 11.34 -37.97 -9.52
CA ARG A 45 12.46 -38.58 -8.79
C ARG A 45 12.04 -39.63 -7.76
N GLY A 46 10.74 -39.94 -7.64
CA GLY A 46 10.22 -40.87 -6.63
C GLY A 46 10.43 -40.40 -5.18
N ILE A 47 10.60 -39.10 -4.96
CA ILE A 47 10.83 -38.53 -3.62
C ILE A 47 9.51 -38.61 -2.82
N PRO A 48 9.51 -39.13 -1.58
CA PRO A 48 8.30 -39.20 -0.76
C PRO A 48 7.92 -37.82 -0.21
N GLY A 49 6.61 -37.56 -0.12
CA GLY A 49 6.04 -36.36 0.49
C GLY A 49 5.73 -35.22 -0.48
N VAL A 50 5.56 -34.03 0.07
CA VAL A 50 5.29 -32.75 -0.61
C VAL A 50 6.35 -31.72 -0.24
N LEU A 51 6.47 -30.62 -0.99
CA LEU A 51 7.45 -29.57 -0.74
C LEU A 51 7.30 -28.97 0.68
N ASP A 52 8.41 -28.78 1.40
CA ASP A 52 8.46 -27.74 2.43
C ASP A 52 8.91 -26.42 1.78
N PRO A 53 8.02 -25.45 1.53
CA PRO A 53 8.40 -24.19 0.88
C PRO A 53 9.39 -23.37 1.72
N ASN A 54 9.55 -23.65 3.01
CA ASN A 54 10.46 -22.95 3.93
C ASN A 54 11.87 -23.53 3.94
N SER A 55 12.08 -24.69 3.30
CA SER A 55 13.37 -25.32 3.09
C SER A 55 14.12 -24.84 1.84
N ILE A 56 13.48 -23.98 1.03
CA ILE A 56 14.03 -23.50 -0.23
C ILE A 56 15.25 -22.60 0.02
N ASP A 57 16.35 -22.88 -0.66
CA ASP A 57 17.43 -21.92 -0.83
C ASP A 57 18.06 -21.96 -2.24
N VAL A 58 18.85 -20.92 -2.54
CA VAL A 58 19.56 -20.77 -3.81
C VAL A 58 21.04 -20.59 -3.51
N VAL A 59 21.88 -21.45 -4.07
CA VAL A 59 23.35 -21.39 -3.97
C VAL A 59 23.92 -20.94 -5.30
N ASN A 60 24.79 -19.94 -5.30
CA ASN A 60 25.58 -19.57 -6.47
C ASN A 60 26.70 -20.61 -6.67
N LEU A 61 26.68 -21.39 -7.74
CA LEU A 61 27.68 -22.44 -7.98
C LEU A 61 29.05 -21.88 -8.37
N THR A 62 29.18 -20.58 -8.67
CA THR A 62 30.49 -19.94 -8.90
C THR A 62 31.18 -19.55 -7.60
N THR A 63 30.44 -19.07 -6.59
CA THR A 63 31.02 -18.66 -5.28
C THR A 63 30.87 -19.70 -4.18
N GLY A 64 29.98 -20.68 -4.35
CA GLY A 64 29.61 -21.67 -3.33
C GLY A 64 28.65 -21.14 -2.25
N GLU A 65 28.24 -19.87 -2.33
CA GLU A 65 27.48 -19.18 -1.28
C GLU A 65 25.96 -19.30 -1.48
N VAL A 66 25.23 -19.42 -0.36
CA VAL A 66 23.77 -19.22 -0.35
C VAL A 66 23.49 -17.74 -0.57
N ILE A 67 22.70 -17.42 -1.59
CA ILE A 67 22.32 -16.04 -1.92
C ILE A 67 20.93 -15.68 -1.36
N PRO A 68 20.71 -14.41 -0.96
CA PRO A 68 19.38 -13.92 -0.67
C PRO A 68 18.46 -14.10 -1.88
N HIS A 69 17.26 -14.60 -1.63
CA HIS A 69 16.21 -14.83 -2.63
C HIS A 69 14.84 -14.55 -2.03
N ALA A 70 13.83 -14.36 -2.88
CA ALA A 70 12.43 -14.25 -2.52
C ALA A 70 11.63 -15.47 -3.02
N ARG A 71 10.52 -15.77 -2.36
CA ARG A 71 9.51 -16.75 -2.77
C ARG A 71 8.19 -16.01 -3.00
N THR A 72 7.47 -16.31 -4.09
CA THR A 72 6.16 -15.69 -4.36
C THR A 72 5.01 -16.32 -3.55
N ASP A 73 3.87 -15.63 -3.52
CA ASP A 73 2.62 -16.10 -2.91
C ASP A 73 2.04 -17.35 -3.60
N ASP A 74 2.53 -17.72 -4.80
CA ASP A 74 2.30 -19.04 -5.41
C ASP A 74 2.50 -20.20 -4.40
N PHE A 75 3.53 -20.09 -3.54
CA PHE A 75 3.83 -21.08 -2.50
C PHE A 75 2.91 -21.02 -1.27
N ALA A 76 1.89 -20.17 -1.26
CA ALA A 76 0.76 -20.27 -0.34
C ALA A 76 -0.32 -21.26 -0.84
N TYR A 77 -0.28 -21.66 -2.12
CA TYR A 77 -1.33 -22.46 -2.77
C TYR A 77 -0.90 -23.86 -3.20
N GLY A 78 0.39 -24.17 -3.18
CA GLY A 78 0.92 -25.46 -3.61
C GLY A 78 2.42 -25.45 -3.89
N ASP A 79 2.88 -26.43 -4.66
CA ASP A 79 4.29 -26.78 -4.78
C ASP A 79 4.92 -26.29 -6.10
N LYS A 80 4.33 -25.26 -6.70
CA LYS A 80 4.80 -24.60 -7.90
C LYS A 80 4.73 -23.09 -7.72
N GLY A 81 5.83 -22.40 -7.97
CA GLY A 81 5.92 -20.96 -7.77
C GLY A 81 7.21 -20.36 -8.31
N ARG A 82 7.41 -19.04 -8.11
CA ARG A 82 8.64 -18.35 -8.49
C ARG A 82 9.60 -18.24 -7.32
N ILE A 83 10.86 -18.54 -7.59
CA ILE A 83 11.97 -18.19 -6.70
C ILE A 83 12.74 -17.08 -7.40
N GLU A 84 13.09 -16.03 -6.69
CA GLU A 84 13.59 -14.80 -7.30
C GLU A 84 14.88 -14.32 -6.64
N TRP A 85 15.89 -13.94 -7.42
CA TRP A 85 17.15 -13.41 -6.91
C TRP A 85 17.80 -12.43 -7.89
N VAL A 86 18.86 -11.77 -7.44
CA VAL A 86 19.66 -10.86 -8.26
C VAL A 86 20.94 -11.54 -8.72
N ILE A 87 21.14 -11.66 -10.03
CA ILE A 87 22.41 -12.08 -10.63
C ILE A 87 23.36 -10.88 -10.58
N ARG A 88 24.19 -10.82 -9.54
CA ARG A 88 25.10 -9.69 -9.29
C ARG A 88 26.20 -9.56 -10.34
N ASP A 89 26.75 -10.68 -10.83
CA ASP A 89 27.80 -10.74 -11.86
C ASP A 89 27.28 -11.53 -13.09
N PRO A 90 27.37 -11.00 -14.32
CA PRO A 90 26.89 -11.67 -15.54
C PRO A 90 27.60 -13.00 -15.88
N GLN A 91 28.74 -13.31 -15.24
CA GLN A 91 29.45 -14.58 -15.36
C GLN A 91 28.87 -15.66 -14.44
N HIS A 92 28.17 -15.29 -13.35
CA HIS A 92 27.55 -16.22 -12.41
C HIS A 92 26.26 -16.82 -13.00
N LYS A 93 26.41 -17.80 -13.89
CA LYS A 93 25.29 -18.38 -14.67
C LYS A 93 24.73 -19.69 -14.12
N ARG A 94 25.33 -20.28 -13.08
CA ARG A 94 24.94 -21.59 -12.54
C ARG A 94 24.50 -21.45 -11.08
N TYR A 95 23.35 -22.01 -10.76
CA TYR A 95 22.74 -21.94 -9.43
C TYR A 95 22.21 -23.30 -9.02
N LEU A 96 22.39 -23.68 -7.75
CA LEU A 96 21.78 -24.88 -7.18
C LEU A 96 20.63 -24.47 -6.28
N ILE A 97 19.43 -24.95 -6.58
CA ILE A 97 18.22 -24.66 -5.81
C ILE A 97 17.94 -25.87 -4.93
N ARG A 98 18.09 -25.71 -3.62
CA ARG A 98 17.93 -26.80 -2.64
C ARG A 98 16.56 -26.72 -1.98
N PHE A 99 16.02 -27.87 -1.58
CA PHE A 99 14.72 -28.01 -0.91
C PHE A 99 14.65 -29.33 -0.15
N GLN A 100 13.64 -29.49 0.70
CA GLN A 100 13.29 -30.71 1.42
C GLN A 100 11.81 -31.04 1.17
N THR A 101 11.44 -32.29 1.45
CA THR A 101 10.03 -32.72 1.47
C THR A 101 9.56 -33.05 2.89
N SER A 102 8.24 -32.98 3.06
CA SER A 102 7.54 -33.22 4.31
C SER A 102 6.35 -34.18 4.08
N LYS A 103 5.89 -34.85 5.14
CA LYS A 103 4.70 -35.73 5.07
C LYS A 103 3.39 -34.96 4.88
N LYS A 104 3.35 -33.71 5.35
CA LYS A 104 2.25 -32.77 5.21
C LYS A 104 2.86 -31.39 4.97
N ARG A 105 2.29 -30.65 4.02
CA ARG A 105 2.77 -29.34 3.63
C ARG A 105 2.73 -28.37 4.83
N PRO A 106 3.85 -27.75 5.23
CA PRO A 106 3.83 -26.71 6.26
C PRO A 106 3.31 -25.39 5.66
N PRO A 107 2.78 -24.47 6.50
CA PRO A 107 2.38 -23.15 6.04
C PRO A 107 3.59 -22.36 5.53
N LEU A 108 3.34 -21.45 4.58
CA LEU A 108 4.38 -20.53 4.10
C LEU A 108 4.70 -19.50 5.19
N LEU A 109 5.90 -19.58 5.76
CA LEU A 109 6.35 -18.67 6.81
C LEU A 109 6.97 -17.39 6.22
N PRO A 110 6.81 -16.22 6.87
CA PRO A 110 7.46 -14.98 6.44
C PRO A 110 8.99 -15.13 6.48
N GLN A 111 9.69 -14.68 5.44
CA GLN A 111 11.16 -14.70 5.43
C GLN A 111 11.71 -13.65 6.40
N PRO A 112 12.83 -13.94 7.09
CA PRO A 112 13.49 -12.96 7.97
C PRO A 112 14.12 -11.79 7.19
N TYR A 113 14.35 -11.97 5.89
CA TYR A 113 14.79 -10.95 4.95
C TYR A 113 14.32 -11.35 3.54
N VAL A 114 13.81 -10.38 2.79
CA VAL A 114 13.46 -10.54 1.36
C VAL A 114 14.27 -9.49 0.58
N PRO A 115 15.21 -9.88 -0.28
CA PRO A 115 16.02 -8.93 -1.02
C PRO A 115 15.18 -8.13 -2.01
N MET A 116 15.63 -6.92 -2.33
CA MET A 116 15.12 -6.15 -3.47
C MET A 116 15.60 -6.85 -4.76
N ILE A 117 14.66 -7.29 -5.59
CA ILE A 117 14.92 -8.09 -6.79
C ILE A 117 15.06 -7.18 -8.02
N GLY A 118 14.26 -6.13 -8.12
CA GLY A 118 14.25 -5.20 -9.25
C GLY A 118 13.43 -5.66 -10.45
N ASN A 119 12.43 -6.52 -10.24
CA ASN A 119 11.51 -7.01 -11.29
C ASN A 119 10.05 -6.56 -11.01
N GLY A 120 9.87 -5.43 -10.34
CA GLY A 120 8.59 -4.92 -9.88
C GLY A 120 8.15 -5.48 -8.53
N ASP A 121 9.01 -6.20 -7.80
CA ASP A 121 8.82 -6.54 -6.40
C ASP A 121 8.58 -5.29 -5.53
N LEU A 122 7.87 -5.48 -4.42
CA LEU A 122 7.54 -4.41 -3.50
C LEU A 122 8.64 -4.21 -2.45
N LEU A 123 8.98 -2.95 -2.19
CA LEU A 123 9.80 -2.62 -1.01
C LEU A 123 9.13 -3.12 0.27
N ARG A 124 9.92 -3.83 1.06
CA ARG A 124 9.57 -4.34 2.40
C ARG A 124 10.41 -3.62 3.43
N TYR A 125 9.94 -3.54 4.66
CA TYR A 125 10.70 -2.85 5.71
C TYR A 125 12.03 -3.55 6.02
N ASN A 126 12.10 -4.88 5.94
CA ASN A 126 13.33 -5.67 6.13
C ASN A 126 14.13 -5.39 7.44
N ALA A 127 13.47 -4.82 8.45
CA ALA A 127 14.11 -4.21 9.61
C ALA A 127 14.71 -5.17 10.65
N GLY A 128 14.76 -6.48 10.37
CA GLY A 128 15.15 -7.52 11.34
C GLY A 128 14.13 -7.78 12.47
N GLU A 129 13.11 -6.93 12.60
CA GLU A 129 12.02 -7.00 13.57
C GLU A 129 10.66 -6.75 12.90
N PRO A 130 9.53 -7.18 13.52
CA PRO A 130 8.20 -6.98 12.95
C PRO A 130 7.88 -5.49 12.70
N ARG A 131 7.25 -5.23 11.55
CA ARG A 131 6.85 -3.89 11.09
C ARG A 131 5.38 -3.87 10.68
N PRO A 132 4.72 -2.69 10.65
CA PRO A 132 3.26 -2.60 10.51
C PRO A 132 2.74 -3.17 9.19
N ILE A 133 1.60 -3.86 9.26
CA ILE A 133 0.81 -4.26 8.10
C ILE A 133 -0.26 -3.20 7.83
N ALA A 134 -0.31 -2.70 6.60
CA ALA A 134 -1.41 -1.89 6.11
C ALA A 134 -2.43 -2.79 5.38
N LEU A 135 -3.66 -2.87 5.93
CA LEU A 135 -4.81 -3.44 5.24
C LEU A 135 -5.95 -2.42 5.26
N VAL A 136 -6.06 -1.68 4.15
CA VAL A 136 -6.93 -0.51 3.96
C VAL A 136 -8.40 -0.83 4.19
N TYR A 137 -8.84 -1.99 3.72
CA TYR A 137 -10.21 -2.49 3.84
C TYR A 137 -10.23 -3.83 4.61
N HIS A 138 -9.73 -3.82 5.85
CA HIS A 138 -9.86 -4.99 6.72
C HIS A 138 -11.31 -5.24 7.15
N SER A 139 -11.63 -6.51 7.37
CA SER A 139 -12.99 -6.97 7.64
C SER A 139 -13.13 -7.76 8.94
N GLY A 140 -12.07 -8.41 9.42
CA GLY A 140 -12.14 -9.16 10.67
C GLY A 140 -10.87 -9.95 10.97
N LEU A 141 -11.00 -10.87 11.92
CA LEU A 141 -10.04 -11.93 12.17
C LEU A 141 -10.74 -13.28 12.02
N VAL A 142 -10.17 -14.19 11.22
CA VAL A 142 -10.80 -15.46 10.82
C VAL A 142 -9.73 -16.52 10.65
N ASP A 143 -9.88 -17.70 11.26
CA ASP A 143 -8.93 -18.81 11.07
C ASP A 143 -9.18 -19.50 9.71
N LEU A 144 -8.64 -18.92 8.65
CA LEU A 144 -8.69 -19.49 7.31
C LEU A 144 -7.65 -20.60 7.16
N THR A 145 -6.48 -20.49 7.79
CA THR A 145 -5.45 -21.55 7.74
C THR A 145 -5.87 -22.85 8.44
N GLY A 146 -6.82 -22.78 9.38
CA GLY A 146 -7.29 -23.93 10.17
C GLY A 146 -6.33 -24.36 11.27
N ASP A 147 -5.49 -23.43 11.76
CA ASP A 147 -4.46 -23.73 12.76
C ASP A 147 -4.80 -23.27 14.19
N GLY A 148 -6.04 -22.77 14.38
CA GLY A 148 -6.58 -22.27 15.64
C GLY A 148 -6.26 -20.81 15.92
N LYS A 149 -5.54 -20.11 15.02
CA LYS A 149 -5.18 -18.70 15.19
C LYS A 149 -5.92 -17.84 14.15
N PRO A 150 -6.80 -16.91 14.58
CA PRO A 150 -7.50 -16.02 13.65
C PRO A 150 -6.55 -15.16 12.80
N ASP A 151 -6.60 -15.35 11.49
CA ASP A 151 -5.84 -14.62 10.46
C ASP A 151 -6.45 -13.24 10.17
N LEU A 152 -5.64 -12.27 9.73
CA LEU A 152 -6.15 -10.92 9.40
C LEU A 152 -6.69 -10.88 7.96
N VAL A 153 -7.99 -10.62 7.81
CA VAL A 153 -8.70 -10.71 6.52
C VAL A 153 -9.32 -9.39 6.07
N GLY A 154 -9.49 -9.22 4.75
CA GLY A 154 -10.12 -8.05 4.14
C GLY A 154 -9.86 -7.94 2.64
N CYS A 155 -9.93 -6.73 2.10
CA CYS A 155 -9.76 -6.44 0.68
C CYS A 155 -8.51 -5.61 0.34
N TRP A 156 -7.96 -5.88 -0.85
CA TRP A 156 -6.88 -5.11 -1.47
C TRP A 156 -7.26 -4.64 -2.88
N ASN A 157 -7.08 -3.34 -3.17
CA ASN A 157 -7.75 -2.66 -4.30
C ASN A 157 -7.01 -2.67 -5.65
N TYR A 158 -5.70 -2.93 -5.66
CA TYR A 158 -4.85 -2.74 -6.83
C TYR A 158 -3.82 -3.85 -6.96
N SER A 159 -3.20 -3.97 -8.13
CA SER A 159 -2.25 -5.04 -8.39
C SER A 159 -1.11 -4.90 -7.40
N TYR A 160 -0.98 -5.87 -6.48
CA TYR A 160 0.06 -5.84 -5.44
C TYR A 160 1.43 -5.79 -6.11
N ARG A 161 1.61 -6.58 -7.17
CA ARG A 161 2.80 -6.60 -8.01
C ARG A 161 2.41 -6.62 -9.50
N PRO A 162 3.15 -5.95 -10.40
CA PRO A 162 2.90 -6.00 -11.84
C PRO A 162 2.71 -7.42 -12.40
N GLY A 163 1.51 -7.71 -12.90
CA GLY A 163 1.15 -9.02 -13.47
C GLY A 163 0.40 -9.95 -12.51
N ASP A 164 0.30 -9.60 -11.23
CA ASP A 164 -0.57 -10.28 -10.28
C ASP A 164 -2.06 -10.04 -10.59
N PRO A 165 -2.96 -10.86 -10.01
CA PRO A 165 -4.36 -10.52 -9.86
C PRO A 165 -4.55 -9.08 -9.38
N TRP A 166 -5.39 -8.33 -10.12
CA TRP A 166 -5.52 -6.88 -10.01
C TRP A 166 -5.96 -6.38 -8.63
N SER A 167 -6.65 -7.22 -7.86
CA SER A 167 -7.36 -6.83 -6.65
C SER A 167 -7.99 -8.09 -6.05
N GLY A 168 -8.65 -7.95 -4.91
CA GLY A 168 -9.52 -8.99 -4.37
C GLY A 168 -9.45 -9.09 -2.85
N ILE A 169 -10.02 -10.19 -2.36
CA ILE A 169 -10.01 -10.56 -0.94
C ILE A 169 -8.64 -11.18 -0.60
N VAL A 170 -8.11 -10.82 0.55
CA VAL A 170 -6.78 -11.18 1.04
C VAL A 170 -6.82 -11.58 2.52
N CYS A 171 -5.86 -12.41 2.87
CA CYS A 171 -5.60 -12.96 4.20
C CYS A 171 -4.12 -12.74 4.53
N TYR A 172 -3.81 -12.36 5.75
CA TYR A 172 -2.46 -12.43 6.31
C TYR A 172 -2.49 -13.52 7.40
N PRO A 173 -1.91 -14.71 7.15
CA PRO A 173 -1.90 -15.83 8.10
C PRO A 173 -1.28 -15.46 9.45
N ARG A 174 -1.86 -15.90 10.57
CA ARG A 174 -1.34 -15.56 11.91
C ARG A 174 -0.19 -16.47 12.33
N VAL A 175 0.94 -15.86 12.68
CA VAL A 175 2.19 -16.56 13.02
C VAL A 175 2.63 -16.25 14.45
N GLY A 176 3.57 -17.06 14.97
CA GLY A 176 4.01 -16.96 16.36
C GLY A 176 2.99 -17.53 17.35
N SER A 177 3.00 -17.03 18.57
CA SER A 177 2.10 -17.47 19.64
C SER A 177 0.72 -16.80 19.58
N SER A 178 -0.28 -17.38 20.24
CA SER A 178 -1.63 -16.82 20.33
C SER A 178 -1.70 -15.50 21.13
N THR A 179 -0.67 -15.14 21.89
CA THR A 179 -0.57 -13.86 22.60
C THR A 179 0.08 -12.76 21.75
N GLU A 180 0.72 -13.12 20.62
CA GLU A 180 1.31 -12.18 19.68
C GLU A 180 0.32 -11.81 18.57
N PHE A 181 0.41 -10.58 18.06
CA PHE A 181 -0.39 -10.09 16.92
C PHE A 181 0.48 -9.97 15.67
N GLN A 182 1.27 -11.02 15.42
CA GLN A 182 2.16 -11.16 14.28
C GLN A 182 1.52 -11.98 13.15
N PHE A 183 1.79 -11.62 11.91
CA PHE A 183 1.26 -12.29 10.73
C PHE A 183 2.35 -12.55 9.68
N GLY A 184 2.05 -13.44 8.74
CA GLY A 184 2.90 -13.80 7.60
C GLY A 184 2.85 -12.78 6.47
N ASP A 185 3.01 -13.27 5.24
CA ASP A 185 2.82 -12.49 4.02
C ASP A 185 1.36 -12.53 3.54
N LEU A 186 1.02 -11.64 2.60
CA LEU A 186 -0.30 -11.59 1.98
C LEU A 186 -0.56 -12.86 1.15
N VAL A 187 -1.68 -13.52 1.45
CA VAL A 187 -2.27 -14.63 0.68
C VAL A 187 -3.60 -14.14 0.11
N ARG A 188 -3.80 -14.22 -1.20
CA ARG A 188 -5.09 -13.92 -1.85
C ARG A 188 -6.08 -15.05 -1.61
N VAL A 189 -7.32 -14.73 -1.28
CA VAL A 189 -8.40 -15.72 -1.22
C VAL A 189 -8.88 -16.01 -2.64
N ARG A 190 -9.28 -17.26 -2.88
CA ARG A 190 -9.73 -17.78 -4.18
C ARG A 190 -11.08 -18.48 -4.02
N TYR A 191 -11.84 -18.58 -5.09
CA TYR A 191 -13.11 -19.31 -5.13
C TYR A 191 -13.21 -20.19 -6.39
N VAL A 192 -14.16 -21.10 -6.43
CA VAL A 192 -14.55 -21.87 -7.63
C VAL A 192 -15.99 -21.51 -8.03
N PRO A 193 -16.33 -21.53 -9.34
CA PRO A 193 -17.69 -21.20 -9.79
C PRO A 193 -18.76 -22.21 -9.36
N ASP A 194 -18.35 -23.44 -9.02
CA ASP A 194 -19.19 -24.55 -8.58
C ASP A 194 -18.33 -25.60 -7.83
N GLU A 195 -18.93 -26.47 -7.02
CA GLU A 195 -18.22 -27.47 -6.20
C GLU A 195 -17.39 -28.50 -7.01
N SER A 196 -17.78 -28.78 -8.25
CA SER A 196 -17.11 -29.76 -9.11
C SER A 196 -15.86 -29.18 -9.77
N SER A 197 -15.81 -27.86 -9.93
CA SER A 197 -14.71 -27.16 -10.57
C SER A 197 -13.41 -27.19 -9.76
N ARG A 198 -12.29 -27.19 -10.48
CA ARG A 198 -10.93 -27.01 -9.95
C ARG A 198 -10.22 -25.79 -10.56
N ASP A 199 -11.00 -24.94 -11.23
CA ASP A 199 -10.55 -23.71 -11.89
C ASP A 199 -10.70 -22.53 -10.93
N PHE A 200 -9.72 -22.41 -10.02
CA PHE A 200 -9.68 -21.36 -9.00
C PHE A 200 -9.64 -19.95 -9.61
N LYS A 201 -10.59 -19.12 -9.20
CA LYS A 201 -10.73 -17.72 -9.57
C LYS A 201 -10.29 -16.80 -8.44
N HIS A 202 -9.75 -15.64 -8.83
CA HIS A 202 -9.63 -14.51 -7.93
C HIS A 202 -10.89 -13.64 -8.03
N PHE A 203 -11.21 -12.94 -6.94
CA PHE A 203 -12.26 -11.94 -6.91
C PHE A 203 -12.00 -10.83 -7.95
N ASP A 204 -13.07 -10.16 -8.38
CA ASP A 204 -13.05 -9.36 -9.60
C ASP A 204 -12.05 -8.20 -9.61
N HIS A 205 -11.73 -7.74 -10.82
CA HIS A 205 -10.71 -6.72 -11.06
C HIS A 205 -11.19 -5.29 -10.81
N GLN A 206 -12.10 -5.10 -9.84
CA GLN A 206 -12.66 -3.81 -9.46
C GLN A 206 -11.76 -3.07 -8.46
N VAL A 207 -12.11 -1.82 -8.18
CA VAL A 207 -11.39 -0.94 -7.26
C VAL A 207 -12.37 -0.41 -6.22
N TYR A 208 -11.90 -0.13 -5.01
CA TYR A 208 -12.74 0.24 -3.87
C TYR A 208 -13.79 -0.83 -3.52
N MET A 209 -13.34 -2.04 -3.25
CA MET A 209 -14.20 -3.15 -2.87
C MET A 209 -14.30 -3.30 -1.35
N TRP A 210 -15.24 -4.11 -0.89
CA TRP A 210 -15.47 -4.42 0.50
C TRP A 210 -15.89 -5.88 0.64
N CYS A 211 -15.56 -6.52 1.75
CA CYS A 211 -16.05 -7.86 2.06
C CYS A 211 -16.37 -7.99 3.55
N ASP A 212 -17.05 -9.07 3.90
CA ASP A 212 -17.18 -9.52 5.28
C ASP A 212 -17.11 -11.05 5.33
N PHE A 213 -16.83 -11.57 6.52
CA PHE A 213 -16.63 -13.01 6.75
C PHE A 213 -17.52 -13.47 7.90
N VAL A 214 -18.41 -14.41 7.63
CA VAL A 214 -19.47 -14.84 8.56
C VAL A 214 -19.98 -16.22 8.14
N ASP A 215 -20.44 -17.03 9.09
CA ASP A 215 -21.18 -18.26 8.80
C ASP A 215 -22.61 -17.88 8.38
N LEU A 216 -22.94 -18.01 7.08
CA LEU A 216 -24.23 -17.59 6.52
C LEU A 216 -25.30 -18.69 6.61
N ASN A 217 -24.88 -19.95 6.59
CA ASN A 217 -25.76 -21.12 6.51
C ASN A 217 -25.87 -21.90 7.83
N ARG A 218 -25.18 -21.44 8.88
CA ARG A 218 -25.08 -22.03 10.22
C ARG A 218 -24.43 -23.42 10.24
N ASP A 219 -23.53 -23.72 9.30
CA ASP A 219 -22.83 -25.01 9.23
C ASP A 219 -21.52 -25.08 10.04
N GLY A 220 -21.16 -23.98 10.71
CA GLY A 220 -19.96 -23.84 11.52
C GLY A 220 -18.72 -23.45 10.73
N LYS A 221 -18.84 -23.21 9.42
CA LYS A 221 -17.76 -22.71 8.56
C LYS A 221 -18.00 -21.25 8.20
N VAL A 222 -16.92 -20.52 8.05
CA VAL A 222 -16.95 -19.10 7.68
C VAL A 222 -17.06 -18.94 6.17
N ASP A 223 -18.07 -18.21 5.73
CA ASP A 223 -18.35 -17.87 4.34
C ASP A 223 -17.89 -16.43 4.01
N ILE A 224 -18.07 -16.01 2.76
CA ILE A 224 -17.70 -14.68 2.27
C ILE A 224 -18.92 -13.94 1.71
N VAL A 225 -19.09 -12.71 2.18
CA VAL A 225 -19.97 -11.70 1.57
C VAL A 225 -19.08 -10.65 0.91
N TYR A 226 -19.26 -10.42 -0.39
CA TYR A 226 -18.40 -9.54 -1.19
C TYR A 226 -19.21 -8.41 -1.85
N SER A 227 -18.64 -7.21 -1.89
CA SER A 227 -19.21 -6.07 -2.59
C SER A 227 -18.16 -5.30 -3.42
N PRO A 228 -18.31 -5.27 -4.75
CA PRO A 228 -17.61 -4.33 -5.62
C PRO A 228 -18.33 -2.97 -5.67
N GLN A 229 -17.62 -1.84 -5.52
CA GLN A 229 -18.24 -0.49 -5.54
C GLN A 229 -19.04 -0.18 -6.81
N THR A 230 -18.61 -0.70 -7.96
CA THR A 230 -19.13 -0.29 -9.28
C THR A 230 -20.49 -0.90 -9.63
N GLU A 231 -20.99 -1.82 -8.82
CA GLU A 231 -22.23 -2.55 -9.05
C GLU A 231 -23.14 -2.38 -7.83
N ALA A 232 -24.45 -2.22 -8.05
CA ALA A 232 -25.43 -2.27 -6.98
C ALA A 232 -25.73 -3.74 -6.62
N ALA A 233 -24.68 -4.46 -6.22
CA ALA A 233 -24.75 -5.88 -5.93
C ALA A 233 -23.91 -6.27 -4.71
N VAL A 234 -24.41 -7.26 -3.97
CA VAL A 234 -23.68 -8.03 -2.96
C VAL A 234 -23.65 -9.48 -3.42
N ARG A 235 -22.46 -10.11 -3.39
CA ARG A 235 -22.22 -11.48 -3.87
C ARG A 235 -21.83 -12.40 -2.72
N PHE A 236 -22.18 -13.68 -2.83
CA PHE A 236 -22.03 -14.66 -1.76
C PHE A 236 -21.21 -15.85 -2.20
N TYR A 237 -20.34 -16.34 -1.31
CA TYR A 237 -19.51 -17.50 -1.56
C TYR A 237 -19.45 -18.38 -0.30
N LEU A 238 -20.00 -19.59 -0.38
CA LEU A 238 -20.04 -20.54 0.73
C LEU A 238 -18.76 -21.37 0.84
N ASN A 239 -18.44 -21.81 2.04
CA ASN A 239 -17.28 -22.63 2.34
C ASN A 239 -17.62 -24.12 2.23
N SER A 240 -17.13 -24.76 1.17
CA SER A 240 -17.36 -26.19 0.89
C SER A 240 -16.87 -27.16 1.98
N GLY A 241 -16.07 -26.69 2.95
CA GLY A 241 -15.38 -27.54 3.92
C GLY A 241 -14.18 -28.30 3.35
N LEU A 242 -13.91 -28.18 2.05
CA LEU A 242 -12.69 -28.65 1.41
C LEU A 242 -11.59 -27.60 1.51
N ARG A 243 -10.33 -28.04 1.37
CA ARG A 243 -9.14 -27.17 1.34
C ARG A 243 -8.33 -27.43 0.06
N ASP A 244 -7.64 -26.39 -0.42
CA ASP A 244 -6.72 -26.49 -1.55
C ASP A 244 -5.36 -27.10 -1.14
N ASP A 245 -4.46 -27.31 -2.12
CA ASP A 245 -3.13 -27.90 -1.89
C ASP A 245 -2.23 -27.04 -0.97
N GLY A 246 -2.55 -25.76 -0.80
CA GLY A 246 -1.91 -24.84 0.14
C GLY A 246 -2.48 -24.92 1.56
N GLY A 247 -3.67 -25.53 1.71
CA GLY A 247 -4.42 -25.62 2.95
C GLY A 247 -5.49 -24.54 3.13
N MET A 248 -5.73 -23.65 2.16
CA MET A 248 -6.76 -22.61 2.26
C MET A 248 -8.16 -23.17 1.97
N PRO A 249 -9.26 -22.63 2.54
CA PRO A 249 -10.61 -23.12 2.29
C PRO A 249 -11.05 -22.90 0.84
N ILE A 250 -11.79 -23.86 0.28
CA ILE A 250 -12.38 -23.75 -1.06
C ILE A 250 -13.76 -23.11 -0.95
N PHE A 251 -13.86 -21.85 -1.37
CA PHE A 251 -15.11 -21.11 -1.46
C PHE A 251 -15.81 -21.35 -2.80
N VAL A 252 -17.13 -21.47 -2.80
CA VAL A 252 -17.99 -21.78 -3.95
C VAL A 252 -18.95 -20.61 -4.17
N ALA A 253 -19.09 -20.14 -5.41
CA ALA A 253 -19.95 -18.99 -5.72
C ALA A 253 -21.44 -19.37 -5.79
N GLU A 254 -22.27 -18.79 -4.92
CA GLU A 254 -23.71 -19.11 -4.83
C GLU A 254 -24.64 -18.09 -5.52
N GLY A 255 -24.17 -16.87 -5.78
CA GLY A 255 -24.94 -15.85 -6.49
C GLY A 255 -24.82 -14.44 -5.90
N SER A 256 -25.82 -13.60 -6.16
CA SER A 256 -25.83 -12.19 -5.80
C SER A 256 -27.22 -11.60 -5.59
N MET A 257 -27.29 -10.53 -4.78
CA MET A 257 -28.49 -9.72 -4.56
C MET A 257 -28.27 -8.28 -5.03
N GLU A 258 -29.29 -7.70 -5.68
CA GLU A 258 -29.27 -6.31 -6.18
C GLU A 258 -29.61 -5.30 -5.06
N ILE A 259 -28.62 -4.97 -4.23
CA ILE A 259 -28.71 -3.94 -3.18
C ILE A 259 -27.50 -3.01 -3.21
N PRO A 260 -27.56 -1.78 -2.66
CA PRO A 260 -26.43 -0.85 -2.63
C PRO A 260 -25.20 -1.48 -1.98
N GLY A 261 -24.12 -1.70 -2.73
CA GLY A 261 -23.04 -2.57 -2.27
C GLY A 261 -22.16 -2.00 -1.14
N TRP A 262 -21.85 -0.69 -1.17
CA TRP A 262 -20.61 -0.21 -0.56
C TRP A 262 -20.81 0.85 0.55
N PRO A 263 -20.30 0.61 1.78
CA PRO A 263 -19.73 -0.64 2.28
C PRO A 263 -20.80 -1.71 2.57
N VAL A 264 -20.38 -2.97 2.65
CA VAL A 264 -21.18 -4.09 3.18
C VAL A 264 -20.67 -4.52 4.55
N ARG A 265 -21.56 -4.84 5.49
CA ARG A 265 -21.23 -5.53 6.75
C ARG A 265 -22.30 -6.58 7.06
N THR A 266 -21.91 -7.65 7.73
CA THR A 266 -22.82 -8.75 8.08
C THR A 266 -22.64 -9.24 9.50
N THR A 267 -23.74 -9.46 10.19
CA THR A 267 -23.81 -9.98 11.56
C THR A 267 -25.27 -10.26 11.87
N ASP A 268 -25.56 -11.16 12.80
CA ASP A 268 -26.84 -11.14 13.53
C ASP A 268 -26.92 -9.80 14.29
N ILE A 269 -27.84 -8.90 13.90
CA ILE A 269 -27.99 -7.56 14.51
C ILE A 269 -29.08 -7.58 15.57
N ASP A 270 -30.19 -8.27 15.32
CA ASP A 270 -31.32 -8.26 16.26
C ASP A 270 -31.31 -9.33 17.36
N GLY A 271 -30.58 -10.43 17.17
CA GLY A 271 -30.36 -11.50 18.13
C GLY A 271 -31.22 -12.75 17.89
N ASP A 272 -31.78 -12.94 16.69
CA ASP A 272 -32.47 -14.18 16.30
C ASP A 272 -31.52 -15.28 15.80
N GLY A 273 -30.24 -14.94 15.60
CA GLY A 273 -29.17 -15.84 15.16
C GLY A 273 -29.08 -16.01 13.64
N ASP A 274 -29.91 -15.32 12.86
CA ASP A 274 -29.76 -15.22 11.40
C ASP A 274 -28.86 -14.03 11.05
N ILE A 275 -28.08 -14.16 9.98
CA ILE A 275 -27.15 -13.09 9.60
C ILE A 275 -27.90 -11.99 8.83
N ASP A 276 -27.88 -10.78 9.35
CA ASP A 276 -28.40 -9.58 8.69
C ASP A 276 -27.34 -8.91 7.80
N ILE A 277 -27.79 -8.06 6.87
CA ILE A 277 -26.91 -7.26 6.00
C ILE A 277 -27.07 -5.77 6.27
N VAL A 278 -25.93 -5.10 6.45
CA VAL A 278 -25.82 -3.64 6.36
C VAL A 278 -25.18 -3.27 5.04
N SER A 279 -25.86 -2.46 4.25
CA SER A 279 -25.43 -2.09 2.91
C SER A 279 -25.46 -0.57 2.75
N GLY A 280 -24.63 -0.02 1.87
CA GLY A 280 -24.42 1.43 1.76
C GLY A 280 -24.38 1.95 0.33
N ASN A 281 -24.61 3.27 0.20
CA ASN A 281 -24.27 4.01 -1.00
C ASN A 281 -23.16 5.01 -0.65
N GLY A 282 -21.95 4.75 -1.15
CA GLY A 282 -20.65 5.31 -0.71
C GLY A 282 -20.40 6.81 -0.78
N SER A 283 -21.43 7.62 -0.96
CA SER A 283 -21.31 9.06 -1.13
C SER A 283 -20.83 9.74 0.16
N ARG A 284 -19.57 10.21 0.16
CA ARG A 284 -19.05 11.10 1.20
C ARG A 284 -19.87 12.38 1.25
N ASN A 285 -20.48 12.69 2.40
CA ASN A 285 -21.16 13.97 2.56
C ASN A 285 -20.12 15.11 2.59
N SER A 286 -20.24 16.00 1.61
CA SER A 286 -19.36 17.16 1.37
C SER A 286 -19.41 18.23 2.47
N ALA A 287 -20.50 18.29 3.24
CA ALA A 287 -20.73 19.29 4.27
C ALA A 287 -20.34 18.80 5.68
N THR A 288 -20.46 17.49 5.96
CA THR A 288 -20.25 16.93 7.30
C THR A 288 -18.98 16.08 7.45
N GLY A 289 -18.39 15.62 6.34
CA GLY A 289 -17.28 14.66 6.36
C GLY A 289 -17.67 13.23 6.77
N VAL A 290 -18.95 13.01 7.11
CA VAL A 290 -19.49 11.72 7.55
C VAL A 290 -20.03 10.95 6.35
N VAL A 291 -19.55 9.72 6.18
CA VAL A 291 -20.27 8.60 5.52
C VAL A 291 -20.93 7.77 6.64
N SER A 292 -21.88 6.86 6.44
CA SER A 292 -22.72 6.61 5.26
C SER A 292 -24.17 6.65 5.71
N ASN A 293 -25.09 7.04 4.82
CA ASN A 293 -26.47 6.57 4.93
C ASN A 293 -26.44 5.09 4.55
N VAL A 294 -26.73 4.21 5.52
CA VAL A 294 -26.78 2.77 5.30
C VAL A 294 -28.22 2.28 5.36
N THR A 295 -28.48 1.14 4.74
CA THR A 295 -29.72 0.38 4.87
C THR A 295 -29.42 -0.90 5.64
N LEU A 296 -30.23 -1.17 6.66
CA LEU A 296 -30.21 -2.39 7.46
C LEU A 296 -31.27 -3.35 6.93
N TYR A 297 -30.86 -4.48 6.39
CA TYR A 297 -31.72 -5.52 5.86
C TYR A 297 -31.79 -6.69 6.84
N ARG A 298 -32.98 -6.98 7.34
CA ARG A 298 -33.20 -8.17 8.17
C ARG A 298 -33.26 -9.41 7.30
N ASN A 299 -32.61 -10.50 7.70
CA ASN A 299 -32.83 -11.82 7.10
C ASN A 299 -34.07 -12.51 7.71
N SER A 300 -34.86 -13.20 6.88
CA SER A 300 -36.12 -13.84 7.26
C SER A 300 -36.28 -15.24 6.65
N ALA A 301 -35.15 -15.90 6.38
CA ALA A 301 -35.10 -17.27 5.91
C ALA A 301 -35.09 -18.24 7.10
N ASP A 302 -35.97 -19.25 7.10
CA ASP A 302 -36.14 -20.19 8.23
C ASP A 302 -34.86 -20.97 8.60
N SER A 303 -33.91 -21.08 7.66
CA SER A 303 -32.60 -21.73 7.79
C SER A 303 -31.41 -20.77 7.66
N GLY A 304 -31.64 -19.45 7.63
CA GLY A 304 -30.63 -18.42 7.35
C GLY A 304 -30.17 -18.34 5.89
N TRP A 305 -29.99 -19.49 5.25
CA TRP A 305 -29.59 -19.61 3.84
C TRP A 305 -30.57 -20.47 3.01
N PRO A 306 -30.86 -20.11 1.73
CA PRO A 306 -30.53 -18.85 1.07
C PRO A 306 -31.22 -17.65 1.71
N MET A 307 -30.50 -16.53 1.83
CA MET A 307 -31.00 -15.36 2.56
C MET A 307 -32.29 -14.79 1.94
N LYS A 308 -33.20 -14.33 2.79
CA LYS A 308 -34.45 -13.68 2.40
C LYS A 308 -34.56 -12.34 3.11
N LEU A 309 -34.03 -11.31 2.47
CA LEU A 309 -33.99 -9.96 3.03
C LEU A 309 -35.37 -9.29 3.04
N ASP A 310 -35.61 -8.46 4.05
CA ASP A 310 -36.74 -7.54 4.08
C ASP A 310 -36.53 -6.34 3.12
N LYS A 311 -37.40 -5.33 3.19
CA LYS A 311 -37.28 -4.12 2.34
C LYS A 311 -36.11 -3.20 2.72
N GLY A 312 -35.44 -3.47 3.84
CA GLY A 312 -34.41 -2.62 4.40
C GLY A 312 -34.95 -1.40 5.15
N THR A 313 -34.23 -0.99 6.20
CA THR A 313 -34.48 0.22 7.00
C THR A 313 -33.28 1.15 6.92
N ALA A 314 -33.48 2.39 6.46
CA ALA A 314 -32.42 3.41 6.42
C ALA A 314 -31.98 3.82 7.84
N ALA A 315 -30.67 3.95 8.07
CA ALA A 315 -30.09 4.27 9.37
C ALA A 315 -28.85 5.18 9.29
N GLU A 316 -28.70 6.06 10.28
CA GLU A 316 -27.55 6.96 10.45
C GLU A 316 -26.60 6.43 11.55
N LEU A 317 -25.69 5.53 11.15
CA LEU A 317 -24.82 4.83 12.09
C LEU A 317 -23.48 5.53 12.35
N GLY A 318 -23.05 6.42 11.46
CA GLY A 318 -21.71 7.03 11.45
C GLY A 318 -20.80 6.39 10.39
N THR A 319 -19.52 6.78 10.36
CA THR A 319 -18.59 6.35 9.29
C THR A 319 -17.97 4.99 9.62
N SER A 320 -17.90 4.11 8.62
CA SER A 320 -17.37 2.74 8.78
C SER A 320 -17.98 2.00 9.99
N PRO A 321 -19.31 1.85 10.07
CA PRO A 321 -19.94 1.17 11.20
C PRO A 321 -19.53 -0.31 11.24
N CYS A 322 -19.40 -0.85 12.45
CA CYS A 322 -19.34 -2.28 12.72
C CYS A 322 -20.14 -2.60 13.99
N PHE A 323 -20.47 -3.87 14.20
CA PHE A 323 -21.42 -4.30 15.23
C PHE A 323 -20.72 -5.18 16.26
N PHE A 324 -20.67 -4.72 17.50
CA PHE A 324 -19.94 -5.36 18.58
C PHE A 324 -20.73 -5.22 19.88
N ASP A 325 -20.72 -6.24 20.74
CA ASP A 325 -21.31 -6.14 22.08
C ASP A 325 -20.32 -5.42 23.01
N VAL A 326 -20.50 -4.10 23.15
CA VAL A 326 -19.56 -3.22 23.86
C VAL A 326 -19.61 -3.42 25.39
N TYR A 327 -20.69 -4.01 25.92
CA TYR A 327 -20.89 -4.19 27.37
C TYR A 327 -20.96 -5.64 27.85
N GLY A 328 -21.06 -6.62 26.94
CA GLY A 328 -21.36 -8.00 27.29
C GLY A 328 -22.83 -8.24 27.65
N ASP A 329 -23.76 -7.40 27.15
CA ASP A 329 -25.21 -7.55 27.44
C ASP A 329 -25.98 -8.38 26.41
N GLY A 330 -25.27 -8.97 25.44
CA GLY A 330 -25.81 -9.84 24.40
C GLY A 330 -26.45 -9.09 23.24
N LEU A 331 -26.48 -7.75 23.26
CA LEU A 331 -26.99 -6.94 22.16
C LEU A 331 -25.82 -6.37 21.33
N ARG A 332 -25.98 -6.33 20.00
CA ARG A 332 -25.00 -5.68 19.13
C ARG A 332 -25.14 -4.16 19.21
N ASP A 333 -24.18 -3.51 19.84
CA ASP A 333 -23.99 -2.06 19.75
C ASP A 333 -23.31 -1.68 18.43
N VAL A 334 -23.52 -0.45 17.98
CA VAL A 334 -22.81 0.10 16.81
C VAL A 334 -21.54 0.78 17.27
N VAL A 335 -20.40 0.38 16.72
CA VAL A 335 -19.13 1.11 16.81
C VAL A 335 -18.90 1.81 15.47
N CYS A 336 -18.52 3.09 15.49
CA CYS A 336 -18.40 3.90 14.28
C CYS A 336 -17.34 4.99 14.43
N LEU A 337 -16.95 5.60 13.31
CA LEU A 337 -16.14 6.81 13.29
C LEU A 337 -17.06 8.04 13.30
N THR A 338 -16.75 8.96 14.21
CA THR A 338 -17.42 10.27 14.36
C THR A 338 -16.41 11.38 14.13
N SER A 339 -16.84 12.51 13.57
CA SER A 339 -15.97 13.64 13.26
C SER A 339 -15.27 14.20 14.51
N ASP A 340 -13.97 14.45 14.38
CA ASP A 340 -13.14 15.15 15.36
C ASP A 340 -13.12 16.65 15.00
N PRO A 341 -13.73 17.54 15.81
CA PRO A 341 -13.78 18.97 15.53
C PRO A 341 -12.41 19.66 15.66
N SER A 342 -11.41 19.02 16.27
CA SER A 342 -10.04 19.55 16.43
C SER A 342 -9.15 19.30 15.21
N ASP A 343 -9.48 18.33 14.34
CA ASP A 343 -8.88 18.13 13.01
C ASP A 343 -9.95 18.25 11.89
N PRO A 344 -10.47 19.48 11.63
CA PRO A 344 -11.57 19.74 10.70
C PRO A 344 -11.14 19.74 9.21
N GLY A 345 -10.04 19.04 8.89
CA GLY A 345 -9.54 18.83 7.52
C GLY A 345 -10.24 17.67 6.83
N LEU A 346 -9.47 16.77 6.19
CA LEU A 346 -9.95 15.49 5.63
C LEU A 346 -10.39 14.49 6.70
N ASN A 347 -11.44 14.86 7.41
CA ASN A 347 -12.13 14.08 8.41
C ASN A 347 -11.14 13.54 9.46
N GLY A 348 -10.71 14.43 10.35
CA GLY A 348 -10.37 13.99 11.69
C GLY A 348 -11.50 13.13 12.22
N PHE A 349 -11.16 11.98 12.81
CA PHE A 349 -12.14 11.04 13.33
C PHE A 349 -11.73 10.57 14.71
N HIS A 350 -12.73 10.31 15.54
CA HIS A 350 -12.60 9.50 16.74
C HIS A 350 -13.44 8.23 16.59
N VAL A 351 -13.02 7.16 17.25
CA VAL A 351 -13.85 5.97 17.43
C VAL A 351 -14.92 6.28 18.47
N GLY A 352 -16.18 6.26 18.03
CA GLY A 352 -17.36 6.35 18.86
C GLY A 352 -18.18 5.06 18.81
N TRP A 353 -19.25 5.03 19.59
CA TRP A 353 -20.19 3.93 19.65
C TRP A 353 -21.58 4.41 20.07
N LYS A 354 -22.63 3.64 19.76
CA LYS A 354 -24.04 3.94 20.08
C LYS A 354 -24.67 2.69 20.70
N LYS A 355 -25.27 2.83 21.89
CA LYS A 355 -25.93 1.70 22.58
C LYS A 355 -27.20 1.26 21.85
N ARG A 356 -27.44 -0.03 21.70
CA ARG A 356 -28.71 -0.62 21.24
C ARG A 356 -29.78 -0.47 22.33
N LEU A 357 -30.95 0.05 21.96
CA LEU A 357 -31.99 0.47 22.92
C LEU A 357 -33.10 -0.58 23.17
N GLY A 358 -32.98 -1.77 22.58
CA GLY A 358 -33.92 -2.88 22.77
C GLY A 358 -33.76 -3.96 21.72
N LYS A 359 -34.44 -5.11 21.94
CA LYS A 359 -34.48 -6.23 20.99
C LYS A 359 -35.38 -5.92 19.78
N GLU A 360 -36.45 -5.16 19.99
CA GLU A 360 -37.40 -4.76 18.96
C GLU A 360 -36.92 -3.55 18.14
N LYS A 361 -36.70 -3.77 16.83
CA LYS A 361 -36.27 -2.79 15.81
C LYS A 361 -34.84 -2.26 16.01
N PHE A 362 -34.19 -1.87 14.91
CA PHE A 362 -32.80 -1.37 14.91
C PHE A 362 -32.70 0.07 15.47
N ARG A 363 -32.84 0.22 16.79
CA ARG A 363 -32.80 1.52 17.50
C ARG A 363 -31.53 1.68 18.33
N TYR A 364 -30.85 2.80 18.12
CA TYR A 364 -29.58 3.13 18.78
C TYR A 364 -29.65 4.49 19.49
N GLY A 365 -28.92 4.61 20.59
CA GLY A 365 -28.78 5.83 21.37
C GLY A 365 -27.82 6.86 20.75
N PRO A 366 -27.57 7.98 21.46
CA PRO A 366 -26.61 8.98 21.03
C PRO A 366 -25.18 8.41 20.99
N THR A 367 -24.35 8.95 20.09
CA THR A 367 -22.95 8.54 19.95
C THR A 367 -22.14 8.97 21.18
N ARG A 368 -21.32 8.07 21.72
CA ARG A 368 -20.37 8.29 22.82
C ARG A 368 -18.95 7.92 22.33
N LEU A 369 -17.90 8.54 22.86
CA LEU A 369 -16.52 8.24 22.45
C LEU A 369 -15.94 7.03 23.20
N LEU A 370 -15.15 6.19 22.51
CA LEU A 370 -14.31 5.17 23.13
C LEU A 370 -12.95 5.77 23.52
N SER A 371 -12.89 6.47 24.66
CA SER A 371 -11.68 7.18 25.10
C SER A 371 -10.44 6.29 25.20
N GLY A 372 -10.59 5.05 25.69
CA GLY A 372 -9.50 4.07 25.75
C GLY A 372 -8.87 3.75 24.39
N VAL A 373 -9.70 3.64 23.33
CA VAL A 373 -9.24 3.43 21.95
C VAL A 373 -8.58 4.70 21.41
N ASN A 374 -9.27 5.85 21.49
CA ASN A 374 -8.77 7.14 21.00
C ASN A 374 -7.47 7.61 21.68
N SER A 375 -7.19 7.16 22.90
CA SER A 375 -5.92 7.42 23.59
C SER A 375 -4.69 6.68 23.02
N LYS A 376 -4.91 5.72 22.11
CA LYS A 376 -3.87 4.83 21.56
C LYS A 376 -3.82 4.82 20.02
N VAL A 377 -4.87 5.26 19.33
CA VAL A 377 -4.91 5.36 17.87
C VAL A 377 -5.00 6.82 17.43
N SER A 378 -4.18 7.22 16.47
CA SER A 378 -4.27 8.53 15.82
C SER A 378 -4.93 8.38 14.45
N GLN A 379 -5.78 9.34 14.08
CA GLN A 379 -6.44 9.43 12.76
C GLN A 379 -7.02 8.08 12.26
N PRO A 380 -7.96 7.46 13.00
CA PRO A 380 -8.64 6.25 12.58
C PRO A 380 -9.43 6.45 11.27
N ARG A 381 -9.59 5.39 10.48
CA ARG A 381 -10.12 5.45 9.11
C ARG A 381 -11.10 4.35 8.71
N ILE A 382 -11.03 3.21 9.38
CA ILE A 382 -11.89 2.05 9.15
C ILE A 382 -11.98 1.25 10.46
N LEU A 383 -13.10 0.55 10.63
CA LEU A 383 -13.40 -0.32 11.76
C LEU A 383 -13.93 -1.67 11.27
N ALA A 384 -13.63 -2.71 12.03
CA ALA A 384 -14.30 -4.00 11.98
C ALA A 384 -14.49 -4.56 13.39
N ALA A 385 -15.49 -5.41 13.58
CA ALA A 385 -15.68 -6.15 14.81
C ALA A 385 -14.98 -7.51 14.71
N VAL A 386 -14.46 -8.00 15.83
CA VAL A 386 -14.04 -9.39 16.01
C VAL A 386 -15.04 -9.98 17.00
N ASN A 387 -16.04 -10.68 16.47
CA ASN A 387 -17.18 -11.13 17.25
C ASN A 387 -17.00 -12.51 17.88
N ASP A 388 -15.90 -13.21 17.60
CA ASP A 388 -15.70 -14.61 17.99
C ASP A 388 -14.26 -14.90 18.46
N GLY A 389 -14.06 -16.08 19.04
CA GLY A 389 -12.77 -16.50 19.62
C GLY A 389 -12.39 -15.79 20.92
N ALA A 390 -11.18 -16.07 21.43
CA ALA A 390 -10.72 -15.58 22.73
C ALA A 390 -10.34 -14.08 22.75
N GLN A 391 -10.28 -13.42 21.60
CA GLN A 391 -9.80 -12.04 21.44
C GLN A 391 -10.87 -11.14 20.80
N ARG A 392 -12.13 -11.32 21.23
CA ARG A 392 -13.27 -10.50 20.80
C ARG A 392 -12.97 -9.02 21.04
N GLY A 393 -13.27 -8.17 20.07
CA GLY A 393 -12.93 -6.75 20.15
C GLY A 393 -13.22 -5.97 18.87
N ILE A 394 -12.50 -4.86 18.71
CA ILE A 394 -12.65 -3.92 17.60
C ILE A 394 -11.29 -3.79 16.92
N LEU A 395 -11.22 -4.11 15.61
CA LEU A 395 -10.10 -3.71 14.76
C LEU A 395 -10.27 -2.24 14.36
N VAL A 396 -9.18 -1.49 14.45
CA VAL A 396 -9.13 -0.07 14.08
C VAL A 396 -7.99 0.15 13.11
N GLY A 397 -8.31 0.68 11.92
CA GLY A 397 -7.32 1.12 10.94
C GLY A 397 -6.82 2.51 11.29
N GLY A 398 -5.57 2.61 11.75
CA GLY A 398 -4.98 3.82 12.31
C GLY A 398 -3.97 4.52 11.40
N ASN A 399 -3.46 5.65 11.89
CA ASN A 399 -2.37 6.42 11.30
C ASN A 399 -2.58 6.76 9.81
N VAL A 400 -3.84 6.99 9.43
CA VAL A 400 -4.26 7.18 8.02
C VAL A 400 -3.98 5.96 7.14
N TYR A 401 -4.56 4.80 7.50
CA TYR A 401 -4.41 3.52 6.78
C TYR A 401 -3.01 2.89 6.79
N GLN A 402 -2.15 3.26 7.75
CA GLN A 402 -0.79 2.69 7.88
C GLN A 402 -0.69 1.55 8.89
N THR A 403 -1.69 1.38 9.75
CA THR A 403 -1.71 0.34 10.79
C THR A 403 -3.10 -0.27 10.92
N VAL A 404 -3.17 -1.52 11.38
CA VAL A 404 -4.39 -2.15 11.90
C VAL A 404 -4.11 -2.56 13.34
N SER A 405 -5.00 -2.23 14.27
CA SER A 405 -4.80 -2.48 15.71
C SER A 405 -6.05 -3.12 16.33
N LEU A 406 -5.87 -4.19 17.10
CA LEU A 406 -6.95 -4.84 17.83
C LEU A 406 -7.11 -4.24 19.22
N PHE A 407 -8.31 -3.81 19.56
CA PHE A 407 -8.70 -3.35 20.88
C PHE A 407 -9.70 -4.34 21.50
N VAL A 408 -9.36 -4.91 22.65
CA VAL A 408 -10.22 -5.86 23.38
C VAL A 408 -10.77 -5.19 24.64
N PRO A 409 -11.96 -5.59 25.14
CA PRO A 409 -12.44 -5.18 26.45
C PRO A 409 -11.41 -5.48 27.57
N ARG A 410 -11.43 -4.69 28.65
CA ARG A 410 -10.68 -5.04 29.87
C ARG A 410 -11.48 -6.00 30.74
N ASP A 411 -10.80 -7.03 31.25
CA ASP A 411 -11.39 -7.95 32.21
C ASP A 411 -11.71 -7.25 33.54
N THR A 412 -12.87 -7.57 34.12
CA THR A 412 -13.39 -6.95 35.36
C THR A 412 -12.60 -7.29 36.62
N LYS A 413 -11.62 -8.21 36.51
CA LYS A 413 -10.78 -8.70 37.62
C LYS A 413 -9.49 -7.90 37.85
N GLU A 414 -9.09 -7.00 36.95
CA GLU A 414 -7.85 -6.20 37.07
C GLU A 414 -8.03 -4.84 37.76
N SER A 415 -9.05 -4.64 38.59
CA SER A 415 -9.30 -3.33 39.23
C SER A 415 -9.92 -3.39 40.63
N ASP A 416 -9.14 -2.95 41.62
CA ASP A 416 -9.55 -2.64 43.01
C ASP A 416 -10.39 -1.34 43.08
N GLN A 417 -11.51 -1.27 42.35
CA GLN A 417 -12.43 -0.14 42.38
C GLN A 417 -13.89 -0.59 42.43
N SER A 418 -14.75 0.25 43.02
CA SER A 418 -16.14 -0.07 43.36
C SER A 418 -17.01 -0.33 42.13
N GLU A 419 -18.03 -1.17 42.30
CA GLU A 419 -18.93 -1.56 41.19
C GLU A 419 -19.74 -0.40 40.60
N SER A 420 -19.91 0.68 41.36
CA SER A 420 -20.64 1.88 40.95
C SER A 420 -20.06 2.64 39.74
N ASP A 421 -18.75 2.56 39.50
CA ASP A 421 -18.09 3.23 38.35
C ASP A 421 -17.94 2.29 37.12
N LYS A 422 -18.19 0.98 37.30
CA LYS A 422 -17.97 -0.03 36.25
C LYS A 422 -19.02 0.00 35.14
N SER A 423 -20.20 0.58 35.40
CA SER A 423 -21.36 0.54 34.48
C SER A 423 -21.45 1.71 33.50
N LEU A 424 -20.70 2.80 33.69
CA LEU A 424 -20.93 4.06 32.95
C LEU A 424 -20.08 4.18 31.67
N HIS A 425 -18.88 3.59 31.62
CA HIS A 425 -17.94 3.77 30.51
C HIS A 425 -17.23 2.45 30.11
N PRO A 426 -17.43 1.94 28.87
CA PRO A 426 -16.74 0.74 28.40
C PRO A 426 -15.24 1.02 28.23
N ARG A 427 -14.39 0.15 28.80
CA ARG A 427 -12.92 0.30 28.80
C ARG A 427 -12.27 -0.76 27.92
N PHE A 428 -11.65 -0.32 26.83
CA PHE A 428 -10.82 -1.16 25.96
C PHE A 428 -9.34 -1.01 26.30
N ARG A 429 -8.56 -2.07 26.04
CA ARG A 429 -7.09 -2.05 25.98
C ARG A 429 -6.62 -2.43 24.58
N LEU A 430 -5.49 -1.87 24.15
CA LEU A 430 -4.79 -2.36 22.97
C LEU A 430 -4.33 -3.80 23.24
N PHE A 431 -4.71 -4.74 22.39
CA PHE A 431 -4.16 -6.09 22.37
C PHE A 431 -2.85 -6.11 21.59
N GLY A 432 -2.85 -5.54 20.38
CA GLY A 432 -1.67 -5.44 19.53
C GLY A 432 -1.92 -4.66 18.25
N GLU A 433 -0.83 -4.30 17.58
CA GLU A 433 -0.84 -3.79 16.20
C GLU A 433 -0.41 -4.92 15.26
N ALA A 434 -1.10 -5.08 14.13
CA ALA A 434 -0.82 -6.13 13.16
C ALA A 434 0.53 -5.86 12.50
N VAL A 435 1.49 -6.76 12.71
CA VAL A 435 2.88 -6.62 12.25
C VAL A 435 3.38 -7.90 11.58
N SER A 436 4.34 -7.77 10.67
CA SER A 436 5.05 -8.90 10.05
C SER A 436 6.55 -8.61 9.95
N ARG A 437 7.37 -9.66 10.07
CA ARG A 437 8.84 -9.57 9.87
C ARG A 437 9.21 -9.25 8.42
N SER A 438 8.36 -9.66 7.48
CA SER A 438 8.52 -9.44 6.06
C SER A 438 7.64 -8.30 5.53
N ALA A 439 6.95 -7.54 6.40
CA ALA A 439 5.93 -6.57 6.02
C ALA A 439 6.31 -5.70 4.80
N VAL A 440 5.45 -5.72 3.78
CA VAL A 440 5.50 -4.79 2.64
C VAL A 440 5.20 -3.38 3.13
N MET A 441 5.95 -2.41 2.61
CA MET A 441 5.79 -1.02 2.96
C MET A 441 4.60 -0.42 2.20
N SER A 442 3.60 0.07 2.93
CA SER A 442 2.49 0.86 2.40
C SER A 442 2.19 2.01 3.36
N LEU A 443 2.30 3.25 2.85
CA LEU A 443 2.45 4.46 3.67
C LEU A 443 1.28 5.46 3.50
N SER A 444 0.03 4.97 3.59
CA SER A 444 -1.22 5.71 3.35
C SER A 444 -1.62 5.74 1.86
N ASP A 445 -2.43 6.72 1.44
CA ASP A 445 -2.80 6.94 0.04
C ASP A 445 -1.75 7.78 -0.72
N GLN A 446 -1.40 7.37 -1.94
CA GLN A 446 -0.49 8.04 -2.89
C GLN A 446 0.75 8.73 -2.28
N ALA A 447 1.39 8.05 -1.34
CA ALA A 447 2.59 8.49 -0.66
C ALA A 447 3.78 8.49 -1.61
N THR A 448 3.98 9.64 -2.24
CA THR A 448 4.99 9.87 -3.28
C THR A 448 6.38 9.80 -2.67
N PRO A 449 7.26 8.88 -3.10
CA PRO A 449 8.61 8.77 -2.58
C PRO A 449 9.55 9.76 -3.26
N PHE A 450 10.51 10.24 -2.49
CA PHE A 450 11.72 10.90 -2.92
C PHE A 450 12.84 10.25 -2.12
N VAL A 451 13.75 9.54 -2.79
CA VAL A 451 14.89 8.93 -2.13
C VAL A 451 15.92 10.02 -1.83
N CYS A 452 16.44 10.04 -0.62
CA CYS A 452 17.49 10.96 -0.20
C CYS A 452 18.35 10.34 0.90
N ASP A 453 19.50 10.95 1.17
CA ASP A 453 20.27 10.77 2.39
C ASP A 453 19.80 11.86 3.37
N TRP A 454 18.95 11.53 4.34
CA TRP A 454 18.25 12.50 5.18
C TRP A 454 19.03 12.88 6.44
N ASP A 455 19.77 11.93 7.01
CA ASP A 455 20.65 12.16 8.17
C ASP A 455 22.15 12.01 7.86
N ASN A 456 22.52 12.07 6.59
CA ASN A 456 23.89 12.20 6.10
C ASN A 456 24.79 11.03 6.57
N ASP A 457 24.25 9.82 6.54
CA ASP A 457 24.97 8.58 6.87
C ASP A 457 25.47 7.84 5.61
N GLY A 458 25.05 8.29 4.42
CA GLY A 458 25.43 7.76 3.12
C GLY A 458 24.46 6.73 2.54
N ASP A 459 23.37 6.42 3.23
CA ASP A 459 22.39 5.42 2.79
C ASP A 459 21.23 6.01 1.91
N ARG A 460 20.06 5.38 1.83
CA ARG A 460 18.90 5.74 0.99
C ARG A 460 17.59 5.67 1.80
N ASP A 461 17.29 6.76 2.49
CA ASP A 461 16.01 7.03 3.15
C ASP A 461 14.88 7.32 2.16
N LEU A 462 13.63 7.22 2.65
CA LEU A 462 12.43 7.53 1.86
C LEU A 462 11.67 8.72 2.47
N LEU A 463 11.84 9.90 1.87
CA LEU A 463 10.98 11.06 2.09
C LEU A 463 9.67 10.86 1.32
N VAL A 464 8.53 10.75 2.01
CA VAL A 464 7.24 10.40 1.39
C VAL A 464 6.15 11.44 1.62
N GLY A 465 5.35 11.70 0.59
CA GLY A 465 4.23 12.66 0.64
C GLY A 465 2.86 12.03 0.42
N GLY A 466 2.13 11.76 1.51
CA GLY A 466 0.82 11.09 1.47
C GLY A 466 -0.35 12.00 1.12
N GLY A 467 -1.30 11.50 0.31
CA GLY A 467 -2.46 12.21 -0.24
C GLY A 467 -3.33 12.95 0.78
N TYR A 468 -3.40 12.44 2.02
CA TYR A 468 -4.05 13.09 3.18
C TYR A 468 -3.29 14.29 3.78
N GLY A 469 -2.26 14.77 3.07
CA GLY A 469 -1.56 16.01 3.33
C GLY A 469 -0.28 15.90 4.14
N TRP A 470 0.20 14.70 4.46
CA TRP A 470 1.28 14.49 5.43
C TRP A 470 2.60 14.09 4.76
N PRO A 471 3.61 14.98 4.71
CA PRO A 471 5.00 14.61 4.48
C PRO A 471 5.54 13.81 5.68
N ARG A 472 6.28 12.74 5.40
CA ARG A 472 6.93 11.89 6.39
C ARG A 472 8.32 11.49 5.91
N ILE A 473 9.20 11.15 6.85
CA ILE A 473 10.48 10.50 6.56
C ILE A 473 10.44 9.06 7.06
N VAL A 474 10.94 8.13 6.27
CA VAL A 474 11.23 6.75 6.68
C VAL A 474 12.73 6.59 6.68
N ILE A 475 13.31 6.56 7.88
CA ILE A 475 14.75 6.36 8.05
C ILE A 475 15.09 4.90 7.73
N ASN A 476 16.16 4.68 7.00
CA ASN A 476 16.79 3.38 6.84
C ASN A 476 17.80 3.19 7.98
N HIS A 477 17.81 2.01 8.61
CA HIS A 477 18.75 1.66 9.68
C HIS A 477 19.71 0.55 9.25
N GLY A 478 19.95 0.46 7.94
CA GLY A 478 20.59 -0.68 7.28
C GLY A 478 21.80 -0.24 6.47
N THR A 479 21.75 -0.55 5.18
CA THR A 479 22.73 -0.11 4.17
C THR A 479 22.04 -0.07 2.80
N ASN A 480 22.65 0.56 1.80
CA ASN A 480 22.14 0.54 0.41
C ASN A 480 21.98 -0.88 -0.16
N LEU A 481 22.84 -1.83 0.23
CA LEU A 481 22.76 -3.22 -0.23
C LEU A 481 21.74 -4.08 0.55
N ARG A 482 21.38 -3.65 1.76
CA ARG A 482 20.47 -4.34 2.67
C ARG A 482 19.72 -3.31 3.51
N PRO A 483 18.69 -2.64 2.96
CA PRO A 483 17.93 -1.64 3.69
C PRO A 483 17.08 -2.29 4.80
N ALA A 484 16.90 -1.53 5.87
CA ALA A 484 16.23 -1.91 7.11
C ALA A 484 15.38 -0.72 7.61
N TYR A 485 14.28 -0.45 6.92
CA TYR A 485 13.46 0.74 7.12
C TYR A 485 12.72 0.77 8.47
N GLY A 486 12.77 1.94 9.12
CA GLY A 486 12.01 2.28 10.31
C GLY A 486 10.52 2.54 10.03
N ARG A 487 9.81 3.11 11.01
CA ARG A 487 8.40 3.55 10.85
C ARG A 487 8.37 4.97 10.32
N ALA A 488 7.38 5.32 9.49
CA ALA A 488 7.25 6.66 8.93
C ALA A 488 6.99 7.73 10.00
N GLN A 489 7.84 8.76 10.04
CA GLN A 489 7.83 9.83 11.05
C GLN A 489 7.27 11.13 10.47
N LEU A 490 6.42 11.84 11.22
CA LEU A 490 5.90 13.15 10.79
C LEU A 490 7.00 14.22 10.81
N ILE A 491 7.22 14.87 9.67
CA ILE A 491 8.16 16.00 9.56
C ILE A 491 7.55 17.23 10.23
N ARG A 492 8.38 18.01 10.96
CA ARG A 492 7.94 19.16 11.75
C ARG A 492 8.56 20.46 11.28
N SER A 493 7.73 21.51 11.26
CA SER A 493 8.10 22.92 11.08
C SER A 493 7.78 23.65 12.37
N GLN A 494 8.76 24.32 12.99
CA GLN A 494 8.55 25.09 14.23
C GLN A 494 7.81 24.29 15.32
N GLY A 495 8.21 23.02 15.51
CA GLY A 495 7.62 22.09 16.48
C GLY A 495 6.31 21.41 16.07
N LYS A 496 5.58 21.94 15.07
CA LYS A 496 4.28 21.40 14.61
C LYS A 496 4.47 20.47 13.40
N PRO A 497 3.76 19.33 13.34
CA PRO A 497 3.73 18.49 12.13
C PRO A 497 3.28 19.29 10.89
N ILE A 498 3.99 19.15 9.78
CA ILE A 498 3.66 19.80 8.51
C ILE A 498 2.46 19.08 7.88
N ARG A 499 1.41 19.82 7.51
CA ARG A 499 0.29 19.29 6.71
C ARG A 499 -0.10 20.24 5.59
N PHE A 500 -0.44 19.67 4.45
CA PHE A 500 -1.02 20.36 3.29
C PHE A 500 -2.42 19.83 3.05
N LEU A 501 -3.45 20.65 3.26
CA LEU A 501 -4.81 20.36 2.80
C LEU A 501 -5.30 21.52 1.95
N ARG A 502 -6.02 21.21 0.87
CA ARG A 502 -6.53 22.19 -0.08
C ARG A 502 -7.29 23.33 0.57
N ASN A 503 -8.24 23.05 1.46
CA ASN A 503 -9.07 24.05 2.13
C ASN A 503 -8.26 24.89 3.11
N GLN A 504 -7.21 24.33 3.74
CA GLN A 504 -6.28 25.08 4.60
C GLN A 504 -5.41 26.04 3.78
N ILE A 505 -5.03 25.67 2.55
CA ILE A 505 -4.19 26.48 1.67
C ILE A 505 -5.02 27.54 0.92
N LEU A 506 -6.18 27.16 0.38
CA LEU A 506 -7.00 27.98 -0.51
C LEU A 506 -8.05 28.84 0.22
N GLY A 507 -8.49 28.42 1.41
CA GLY A 507 -9.56 29.11 2.15
C GLY A 507 -10.97 28.74 1.65
N ALA A 508 -11.92 29.66 1.84
CA ALA A 508 -13.31 29.48 1.46
C ALA A 508 -13.57 29.90 -0.01
N PRO A 509 -14.58 29.33 -0.70
CA PRO A 509 -15.45 28.24 -0.29
C PRO A 509 -14.71 26.89 -0.19
N LYS A 510 -15.08 26.07 0.81
CA LYS A 510 -14.47 24.75 1.00
C LYS A 510 -14.85 23.78 -0.12
N CYS A 511 -13.89 22.97 -0.56
CA CYS A 511 -14.11 21.83 -1.43
C CYS A 511 -14.29 20.55 -0.59
N TRP A 512 -15.16 19.64 -1.04
CA TRP A 512 -15.36 18.33 -0.42
C TRP A 512 -14.16 17.38 -0.60
N HIS A 513 -13.38 17.60 -1.66
CA HIS A 513 -12.18 16.86 -1.98
C HIS A 513 -10.97 17.60 -1.39
N ASP A 514 -10.82 17.56 -0.08
CA ASP A 514 -9.83 18.37 0.66
C ASP A 514 -8.42 17.73 0.72
N MET A 515 -7.97 17.14 -0.40
CA MET A 515 -6.67 16.43 -0.44
C MET A 515 -5.47 17.38 -0.32
N GLY A 516 -4.30 16.78 -0.14
CA GLY A 516 -3.02 17.49 -0.11
C GLY A 516 -2.11 17.13 -1.28
N TYR A 517 -1.96 15.82 -1.53
CA TYR A 517 -0.98 15.25 -2.45
C TYR A 517 0.38 16.00 -2.45
N PRO A 518 1.07 16.12 -1.29
CA PRO A 518 2.40 16.70 -1.26
C PRO A 518 3.37 15.79 -2.02
N PHE A 519 4.30 16.38 -2.75
CA PHE A 519 5.34 15.70 -3.54
C PHE A 519 6.73 16.10 -3.04
N PRO A 520 7.06 15.80 -1.76
CA PRO A 520 8.20 16.39 -1.08
C PRO A 520 9.52 16.01 -1.75
N ALA A 521 10.47 16.95 -1.76
CA ALA A 521 11.84 16.77 -2.21
C ALA A 521 12.80 17.42 -1.22
N PHE A 522 14.02 16.88 -1.13
CA PHE A 522 15.08 17.34 -0.24
C PHE A 522 16.28 17.79 -1.08
N VAL A 523 16.44 19.10 -1.28
CA VAL A 523 17.35 19.69 -2.28
C VAL A 523 17.97 21.00 -1.80
N ARG A 524 19.21 21.32 -2.22
CA ARG A 524 19.89 22.59 -1.87
C ARG A 524 19.25 23.76 -2.63
N TRP A 525 18.28 24.42 -2.01
CA TRP A 525 17.35 25.32 -2.69
C TRP A 525 17.66 26.81 -2.53
N ASP A 526 18.31 27.19 -1.43
CA ASP A 526 18.68 28.58 -1.14
C ASP A 526 20.19 28.86 -1.16
N ASP A 527 20.96 27.98 -1.81
CA ASP A 527 22.41 28.07 -2.06
C ASP A 527 23.28 28.01 -0.79
N ASP A 528 22.75 27.41 0.28
CA ASP A 528 23.58 26.92 1.37
C ASP A 528 23.85 25.41 1.25
N GLN A 529 24.69 24.89 2.15
CA GLN A 529 25.10 23.49 2.11
C GLN A 529 24.01 22.53 2.59
N LEU A 530 22.94 23.01 3.24
CA LEU A 530 21.86 22.20 3.79
C LEU A 530 20.77 21.98 2.73
N PRO A 531 20.32 20.73 2.49
CA PRO A 531 19.12 20.53 1.69
C PRO A 531 17.88 21.04 2.43
N ASP A 532 17.01 21.73 1.71
CA ASP A 532 15.73 22.27 2.15
C ASP A 532 14.59 21.31 1.78
N LEU A 533 13.45 21.43 2.48
CA LEU A 533 12.23 20.70 2.14
C LEU A 533 11.39 21.52 1.14
N ILE A 534 11.27 21.02 -0.09
CA ILE A 534 10.39 21.57 -1.13
C ILE A 534 9.15 20.70 -1.26
N VAL A 535 7.97 21.30 -1.33
CA VAL A 535 6.68 20.56 -1.40
C VAL A 535 5.74 21.17 -2.45
N PRO A 536 5.89 20.77 -3.72
CA PRO A 536 4.81 20.82 -4.70
C PRO A 536 3.61 20.04 -4.17
N ASN A 537 2.41 20.50 -4.50
CA ASN A 537 1.16 19.91 -4.00
C ASN A 537 0.02 20.17 -5.01
N GLU A 538 -1.21 19.79 -4.68
CA GLU A 538 -2.30 19.89 -5.67
C GLU A 538 -2.82 21.32 -5.95
N THR A 539 -2.44 22.34 -5.19
CA THR A 539 -3.06 23.68 -5.22
C THR A 539 -2.46 24.67 -6.23
N ASN A 540 -1.83 24.17 -7.29
CA ASN A 540 -1.04 24.93 -8.29
C ASN A 540 0.17 25.69 -7.71
N ARG A 541 0.60 25.35 -6.49
CA ARG A 541 1.62 26.07 -5.70
C ARG A 541 2.70 25.10 -5.23
N ILE A 542 3.89 25.64 -4.99
CA ILE A 542 4.99 24.95 -4.29
C ILE A 542 5.27 25.73 -3.02
N PHE A 543 5.36 25.03 -1.89
CA PHE A 543 5.84 25.58 -0.63
C PHE A 543 7.24 25.05 -0.34
N TRP A 544 8.01 25.78 0.46
CA TRP A 544 9.32 25.36 0.92
C TRP A 544 9.59 25.77 2.36
N TYR A 545 10.52 25.08 3.00
CA TYR A 545 10.94 25.32 4.37
C TYR A 545 12.46 25.27 4.41
N LYS A 546 13.06 26.37 4.85
CA LYS A 546 14.51 26.42 5.06
C LYS A 546 14.91 25.41 6.13
N ASN A 547 15.94 24.61 5.86
CA ASN A 547 16.61 23.80 6.85
C ASN A 547 17.50 24.71 7.72
N THR A 548 17.21 24.73 9.01
CA THR A 548 17.94 25.48 10.05
C THR A 548 18.59 24.55 11.06
N GLY A 549 18.70 23.26 10.73
CA GLY A 549 19.32 22.22 11.53
C GLY A 549 20.76 21.96 11.10
N THR A 550 21.07 20.68 10.88
CA THR A 550 22.36 20.20 10.36
C THR A 550 22.12 19.19 9.25
N LEU A 551 23.15 18.82 8.49
CA LEU A 551 23.08 17.74 7.49
C LEU A 551 22.52 16.45 8.11
N SER A 552 22.99 16.07 9.31
CA SER A 552 22.55 14.86 10.00
C SER A 552 21.32 15.01 10.90
N LYS A 553 20.72 16.20 10.94
CA LYS A 553 19.50 16.45 11.70
C LYS A 553 18.74 17.65 11.14
N PRO A 554 18.01 17.46 10.03
CA PRO A 554 17.24 18.53 9.42
C PRO A 554 16.20 19.11 10.38
N GLN A 555 16.07 20.44 10.40
CA GLN A 555 15.04 21.15 11.16
C GLN A 555 14.43 22.24 10.30
N PHE A 556 13.10 22.33 10.23
CA PHE A 556 12.45 23.21 9.27
C PHE A 556 11.91 24.50 9.91
N GLY A 557 12.34 25.63 9.34
CA GLY A 557 11.83 26.97 9.65
C GLY A 557 10.39 27.18 9.17
N ARG A 558 9.94 28.44 9.08
CA ARG A 558 8.57 28.75 8.64
C ARG A 558 8.32 28.37 7.17
N GLN A 559 7.08 27.98 6.87
CA GLN A 559 6.59 27.80 5.50
C GLN A 559 6.76 29.08 4.67
N ARG A 560 7.37 28.95 3.50
CA ARG A 560 7.49 29.99 2.47
C ARG A 560 6.85 29.49 1.18
N GLN A 561 6.37 30.39 0.33
CA GLN A 561 5.91 30.03 -1.01
C GLN A 561 7.04 30.26 -2.03
N VAL A 562 7.14 29.37 -3.02
CA VAL A 562 7.92 29.62 -4.23
C VAL A 562 7.14 30.58 -5.12
N ILE A 563 7.70 31.76 -5.38
CA ILE A 563 7.09 32.78 -6.23
C ILE A 563 7.74 32.74 -7.61
N VAL A 564 6.89 32.64 -8.64
CA VAL A 564 7.29 32.76 -10.04
C VAL A 564 6.96 34.16 -10.54
N ASP A 565 7.81 34.75 -11.37
CA ASP A 565 7.60 36.06 -12.00
C ASP A 565 6.26 36.13 -12.73
N SER A 566 5.58 37.27 -12.62
CA SER A 566 4.18 37.48 -13.06
C SER A 566 3.12 36.64 -12.33
N TYR A 567 3.50 35.75 -11.40
CA TYR A 567 2.58 34.92 -10.61
C TYR A 567 2.73 35.15 -9.08
N PRO A 568 2.46 36.37 -8.57
CA PRO A 568 2.46 36.62 -7.12
C PRO A 568 1.25 35.94 -6.46
N ASP A 569 1.36 35.65 -5.16
CA ASP A 569 0.34 34.97 -4.37
C ASP A 569 -0.08 35.77 -3.13
N SER A 570 -1.36 35.66 -2.75
CA SER A 570 -1.96 36.29 -1.57
C SER A 570 -3.13 35.44 -1.05
N GLY A 571 -3.64 35.75 0.15
CA GLY A 571 -4.87 35.15 0.67
C GLY A 571 -6.08 35.38 -0.25
N GLU A 572 -6.17 36.53 -0.90
CA GLU A 572 -7.26 36.83 -1.85
C GLU A 572 -7.14 35.98 -3.11
N LYS A 573 -5.92 35.82 -3.65
CA LYS A 573 -5.69 34.96 -4.82
C LYS A 573 -5.97 33.48 -4.53
N ARG A 574 -5.64 33.01 -3.34
CA ARG A 574 -6.00 31.67 -2.85
C ARG A 574 -7.52 31.48 -2.78
N THR A 575 -8.21 32.49 -2.24
CA THR A 575 -9.68 32.55 -2.19
C THR A 575 -10.29 32.56 -3.61
N GLN A 576 -9.69 33.28 -4.57
CA GLN A 576 -10.09 33.23 -5.98
C GLN A 576 -9.90 31.84 -6.58
N THR A 577 -8.78 31.17 -6.33
CA THR A 577 -8.56 29.76 -6.71
C THR A 577 -9.66 28.85 -6.11
N ALA A 578 -10.06 29.03 -4.84
CA ALA A 578 -11.14 28.28 -4.20
C ALA A 578 -12.51 28.51 -4.87
N GLN A 579 -12.82 29.76 -5.22
CA GLN A 579 -14.05 30.12 -5.94
C GLN A 579 -14.11 29.50 -7.35
N LEU A 580 -12.97 29.34 -8.03
CA LEU A 580 -12.89 28.61 -9.30
C LEU A 580 -13.14 27.10 -9.11
N VAL A 581 -12.60 26.49 -8.05
CA VAL A 581 -12.88 25.09 -7.69
C VAL A 581 -14.37 24.86 -7.45
N ALA A 582 -15.01 25.70 -6.63
CA ALA A 582 -16.42 25.54 -6.27
C ALA A 582 -17.39 25.75 -7.46
N LYS A 583 -16.95 26.40 -8.53
CA LYS A 583 -17.72 26.59 -9.78
C LYS A 583 -17.39 25.55 -10.87
N SER A 584 -16.42 24.66 -10.63
CA SER A 584 -15.97 23.69 -11.63
C SER A 584 -16.72 22.35 -11.52
N PRO A 585 -17.02 21.68 -12.65
CA PRO A 585 -17.48 20.29 -12.63
C PRO A 585 -16.40 19.30 -12.18
N HIS A 586 -15.12 19.72 -12.11
CA HIS A 586 -14.03 18.89 -11.60
C HIS A 586 -13.50 19.42 -10.27
N VAL A 587 -13.05 18.53 -9.39
CA VAL A 587 -12.61 18.92 -8.04
C VAL A 587 -11.32 19.74 -8.03
N TYR A 588 -10.42 19.63 -9.01
CA TYR A 588 -9.10 20.26 -8.94
C TYR A 588 -9.09 21.75 -9.33
N PRO A 589 -8.15 22.56 -8.84
CA PRO A 589 -8.09 23.98 -9.18
C PRO A 589 -7.58 24.22 -10.60
N ALA A 590 -8.46 24.73 -11.47
CA ALA A 590 -8.14 25.15 -12.84
C ALA A 590 -7.88 26.65 -12.96
N ASP A 591 -6.96 27.15 -12.12
CA ASP A 591 -6.62 28.57 -12.05
C ASP A 591 -5.51 28.92 -13.07
N LYS A 592 -5.91 29.63 -14.14
CA LYS A 592 -4.98 30.07 -15.20
C LYS A 592 -4.02 31.19 -14.75
N ALA A 593 -4.28 31.81 -13.60
CA ALA A 593 -3.43 32.83 -12.99
C ALA A 593 -2.41 32.24 -12.01
N GLN A 594 -2.19 30.91 -12.03
CA GLN A 594 -1.11 30.22 -11.32
C GLN A 594 -0.09 29.63 -12.32
N PRO A 595 1.19 29.45 -11.92
CA PRO A 595 2.23 29.01 -12.84
C PRO A 595 2.16 27.50 -13.13
N PHE A 596 1.78 26.69 -12.14
CA PHE A 596 1.90 25.23 -12.17
C PHE A 596 0.56 24.51 -12.38
N TYR A 597 0.61 23.30 -12.96
CA TYR A 597 -0.56 22.44 -13.10
C TYR A 597 -0.91 21.69 -11.81
N TRP A 598 -2.20 21.50 -11.52
CA TRP A 598 -2.66 20.82 -10.30
C TRP A 598 -2.18 19.36 -10.23
N ARG A 599 -1.96 18.86 -9.01
CA ARG A 599 -1.48 17.50 -8.68
C ARG A 599 -0.30 17.04 -9.55
N THR A 600 0.66 17.95 -9.83
CA THR A 600 1.94 17.61 -10.48
C THR A 600 3.11 17.79 -9.52
N GLY A 601 4.04 16.83 -9.57
CA GLY A 601 5.34 16.99 -8.92
C GLY A 601 6.25 17.92 -9.72
N ALA A 602 7.41 18.24 -9.15
CA ALA A 602 8.48 18.99 -9.79
C ALA A 602 9.74 18.11 -9.86
N ALA A 603 10.52 18.27 -10.92
CA ALA A 603 11.88 17.77 -11.00
C ALA A 603 12.86 18.92 -10.72
N PHE A 604 13.98 18.59 -10.11
CA PHE A 604 14.96 19.54 -9.57
C PHE A 604 16.35 19.24 -10.13
N GLY A 605 17.14 20.27 -10.35
CA GLY A 605 18.52 20.20 -10.83
C GLY A 605 19.01 21.61 -11.17
N ASP A 606 20.32 21.81 -11.30
CA ASP A 606 20.88 23.04 -11.87
C ASP A 606 20.96 22.86 -13.40
N PHE A 607 20.13 23.56 -14.18
CA PHE A 607 20.14 23.40 -15.64
C PHE A 607 21.04 24.41 -16.35
N ASN A 608 21.45 25.50 -15.71
CA ASN A 608 22.19 26.58 -16.35
C ASN A 608 23.65 26.68 -15.88
N GLY A 609 24.03 25.93 -14.84
CA GLY A 609 25.36 25.92 -14.23
C GLY A 609 25.61 27.08 -13.27
N ASP A 610 24.56 27.74 -12.76
CA ASP A 610 24.70 28.89 -11.84
C ASP A 610 24.78 28.51 -10.35
N GLY A 611 24.68 27.22 -10.02
CA GLY A 611 24.73 26.67 -8.67
C GLY A 611 23.38 26.61 -7.95
N LEU A 612 22.34 27.28 -8.48
CA LEU A 612 21.01 27.26 -7.88
C LEU A 612 20.19 26.05 -8.37
N THR A 613 19.39 25.46 -7.47
CA THR A 613 18.42 24.45 -7.88
C THR A 613 17.25 25.09 -8.61
N ASP A 614 17.14 24.81 -9.90
CA ASP A 614 16.02 25.15 -10.78
C ASP A 614 14.88 24.11 -10.70
N ILE A 615 13.81 24.34 -11.46
CA ILE A 615 12.66 23.43 -11.56
C ILE A 615 12.25 23.12 -13.01
N VAL A 616 11.98 21.85 -13.30
CA VAL A 616 11.10 21.44 -14.40
C VAL A 616 9.76 20.97 -13.84
N GLN A 617 8.68 21.62 -14.26
CA GLN A 617 7.30 21.23 -13.90
C GLN A 617 6.35 21.48 -15.07
N ARG A 618 5.16 20.85 -15.02
CA ARG A 618 4.08 21.13 -15.97
C ARG A 618 3.52 22.54 -15.72
N ALA A 619 3.77 23.45 -16.66
CA ALA A 619 3.23 24.81 -16.59
C ALA A 619 1.75 24.85 -16.97
N TRP A 620 0.97 25.68 -16.28
CA TRP A 620 -0.45 25.87 -16.62
C TRP A 620 -0.63 26.48 -18.02
N SER A 621 0.06 27.58 -18.28
CA SER A 621 -0.07 28.41 -19.49
C SER A 621 0.33 27.71 -20.79
N LYS A 622 1.04 26.58 -20.70
CA LYS A 622 1.55 25.80 -21.83
C LYS A 622 1.02 24.36 -21.89
N TYR A 623 0.38 23.88 -20.81
CA TYR A 623 -0.05 22.49 -20.63
C TYR A 623 1.09 21.43 -20.71
N SER A 624 2.35 21.89 -20.79
CA SER A 624 3.56 21.12 -21.13
C SER A 624 4.63 21.25 -20.03
N PHE A 625 5.56 20.29 -19.95
CA PHE A 625 6.75 20.47 -19.13
C PHE A 625 7.54 21.71 -19.57
N THR A 626 7.94 22.51 -18.59
CA THR A 626 8.54 23.83 -18.75
C THR A 626 9.61 23.99 -17.69
N ARG A 627 10.76 24.54 -18.09
CA ARG A 627 11.85 24.89 -17.21
C ARG A 627 11.66 26.29 -16.63
N PHE A 628 11.88 26.39 -15.33
CA PHE A 628 11.84 27.61 -14.55
C PHE A 628 13.20 27.80 -13.89
N LEU A 629 13.90 28.89 -14.24
CA LEU A 629 15.21 29.18 -13.67
C LEU A 629 15.08 29.91 -12.33
N ARG A 630 15.89 29.52 -11.36
CA ARG A 630 16.05 30.19 -10.06
C ARG A 630 16.89 31.45 -10.23
N TYR A 631 16.66 32.43 -9.35
CA TYR A 631 17.53 33.59 -9.19
C TYR A 631 17.18 34.34 -7.88
N ARG A 632 18.04 35.27 -7.44
CA ARG A 632 17.73 36.23 -6.37
C ARG A 632 17.30 37.56 -6.96
N ASP A 633 16.17 38.11 -6.51
CA ASP A 633 15.74 39.45 -6.91
C ASP A 633 16.58 40.56 -6.22
N LYS A 634 16.29 41.84 -6.53
CA LYS A 634 17.02 42.99 -5.99
C LYS A 634 16.98 43.12 -4.45
N SER A 635 16.07 42.42 -3.77
CA SER A 635 15.98 42.35 -2.31
C SER A 635 16.68 41.11 -1.70
N GLY A 636 17.28 40.26 -2.53
CA GLY A 636 17.91 38.99 -2.13
C GLY A 636 16.92 37.82 -2.00
N GLU A 637 15.61 38.07 -2.12
CA GLU A 637 14.58 37.04 -2.10
C GLU A 637 14.65 36.16 -3.36
N LEU A 638 14.52 34.85 -3.16
CA LEU A 638 14.67 33.88 -4.24
C LEU A 638 13.37 33.70 -5.04
N ARG A 639 13.44 33.95 -6.35
CA ARG A 639 12.35 33.85 -7.33
C ARG A 639 12.57 32.72 -8.33
N LEU A 640 11.56 32.45 -9.14
CA LEU A 640 11.65 31.65 -10.36
C LEU A 640 11.19 32.49 -11.54
N ARG A 641 11.85 32.37 -12.69
CA ARG A 641 11.39 32.91 -13.97
C ARG A 641 11.04 31.78 -14.91
N THR A 642 9.95 31.92 -15.67
CA THR A 642 9.64 30.97 -16.75
C THR A 642 10.68 31.16 -17.86
N GLU A 643 11.39 30.11 -18.25
CA GLU A 643 12.46 30.22 -19.24
C GLU A 643 12.10 29.55 -20.57
N ARG A 644 11.85 28.23 -20.61
CA ARG A 644 11.39 27.58 -21.86
C ARG A 644 10.43 26.40 -21.64
N THR A 645 9.52 26.22 -22.60
CA THR A 645 8.72 24.99 -22.72
C THR A 645 9.57 23.91 -23.39
N LEU A 646 9.65 22.73 -22.76
CA LEU A 646 10.46 21.62 -23.26
C LEU A 646 9.76 20.90 -24.42
N LYS A 647 10.57 20.30 -25.29
CA LYS A 647 10.11 19.53 -26.45
C LYS A 647 10.88 18.21 -26.55
N ALA A 648 10.17 17.13 -26.83
CA ALA A 648 10.68 15.79 -27.15
C ALA A 648 10.35 15.50 -28.61
N GLY A 649 11.33 15.14 -29.44
CA GLY A 649 11.11 14.95 -30.89
C GLY A 649 10.49 16.17 -31.57
N GLY A 650 10.84 17.39 -31.12
CA GLY A 650 10.25 18.65 -31.59
C GLY A 650 8.83 18.98 -31.09
N LYS A 651 8.16 18.08 -30.37
CA LYS A 651 6.77 18.25 -29.87
C LYS A 651 6.75 18.57 -28.38
N GLN A 652 5.80 19.39 -27.94
CA GLN A 652 5.53 19.58 -26.52
C GLN A 652 5.06 18.26 -25.89
N PHE A 653 5.45 18.00 -24.64
CA PHE A 653 5.14 16.77 -23.93
C PHE A 653 4.84 17.03 -22.45
N HIS A 654 4.05 16.15 -21.84
CA HIS A 654 3.62 16.28 -20.46
C HIS A 654 3.24 14.95 -19.81
N GLY A 655 3.24 14.94 -18.48
CA GLY A 655 2.79 13.83 -17.66
C GLY A 655 2.28 14.31 -16.30
N ALA A 656 1.99 13.36 -15.42
CA ALA A 656 1.59 13.63 -14.03
C ALA A 656 2.80 13.83 -13.09
N ARG A 657 3.89 13.07 -13.33
CA ARG A 657 5.18 13.21 -12.65
C ARG A 657 6.29 13.37 -13.67
N VAL A 658 7.34 14.05 -13.24
CA VAL A 658 8.57 14.32 -13.98
C VAL A 658 9.72 14.17 -12.99
N ASN A 659 10.78 13.52 -13.43
CA ASN A 659 12.06 13.38 -12.74
C ASN A 659 13.15 13.83 -13.71
N VAL A 660 14.26 14.30 -13.17
CA VAL A 660 15.46 14.66 -13.91
C VAL A 660 16.59 13.78 -13.38
N VAL A 661 17.28 13.10 -14.29
CA VAL A 661 18.27 12.08 -13.97
C VAL A 661 19.24 11.94 -15.14
N ASP A 662 20.49 11.55 -14.88
CA ASP A 662 21.42 11.14 -15.94
C ASP A 662 21.19 9.64 -16.22
N TRP A 663 20.43 9.31 -17.26
CA TRP A 663 19.98 7.94 -17.52
C TRP A 663 21.06 7.06 -18.14
N ASN A 664 21.94 7.66 -18.94
CA ASN A 664 22.97 6.96 -19.70
C ASN A 664 24.40 7.19 -19.18
N GLY A 665 24.59 8.00 -18.13
CA GLY A 665 25.88 8.31 -17.55
C GLY A 665 26.71 9.30 -18.37
N ASP A 666 26.06 10.17 -19.16
CA ASP A 666 26.75 11.17 -20.01
C ASP A 666 26.84 12.58 -19.39
N GLY A 667 26.41 12.73 -18.14
CA GLY A 667 26.44 13.97 -17.36
C GLY A 667 25.27 14.92 -17.67
N LYS A 668 24.34 14.53 -18.55
CA LYS A 668 23.21 15.37 -18.94
C LYS A 668 21.95 15.03 -18.15
N GLN A 669 21.08 16.03 -18.08
CA GLN A 669 19.80 15.95 -17.41
C GLN A 669 18.75 15.42 -18.40
N ASP A 670 18.54 14.10 -18.37
CA ASP A 670 17.45 13.43 -19.05
C ASP A 670 16.13 13.58 -18.28
N ILE A 671 15.02 13.26 -18.94
CA ILE A 671 13.69 13.32 -18.32
C ILE A 671 13.02 11.96 -18.30
N VAL A 672 12.65 11.50 -17.10
CA VAL A 672 11.74 10.37 -16.87
C VAL A 672 10.40 10.88 -16.38
N TYR A 673 9.31 10.56 -17.08
CA TYR A 673 7.97 11.05 -16.74
C TYR A 673 6.89 9.97 -16.84
N SER A 674 5.78 10.13 -16.10
CA SER A 674 4.62 9.23 -16.20
C SER A 674 3.44 9.87 -16.93
N ALA A 675 2.95 9.22 -17.99
CA ALA A 675 1.63 9.48 -18.56
C ALA A 675 0.57 8.76 -17.71
N ALA A 676 -0.21 9.50 -16.92
CA ALA A 676 -1.30 8.92 -16.14
C ALA A 676 -2.40 8.39 -17.08
N THR A 677 -2.61 7.08 -17.09
CA THR A 677 -3.61 6.40 -17.92
C THR A 677 -4.36 5.34 -17.11
N ASN A 678 -5.63 5.10 -17.47
CA ASN A 678 -6.46 4.05 -16.89
C ASN A 678 -6.56 2.82 -17.81
N LYS A 679 -5.91 2.85 -18.99
CA LYS A 679 -5.96 1.77 -19.99
C LYS A 679 -4.88 0.75 -19.67
N ARG A 680 -5.30 -0.42 -19.17
CA ARG A 680 -4.42 -1.57 -18.86
C ARG A 680 -3.53 -1.93 -20.05
N GLY A 681 -2.29 -2.34 -19.77
CA GLY A 681 -1.31 -2.72 -20.80
C GLY A 681 -0.82 -1.56 -21.70
N SER A 682 -1.12 -0.31 -21.36
CA SER A 682 -0.51 0.85 -22.02
C SER A 682 0.85 1.16 -21.41
N ASP A 683 1.75 1.75 -22.20
CA ASP A 683 2.96 2.36 -21.67
C ASP A 683 2.60 3.55 -20.77
N THR A 684 3.14 3.56 -19.54
CA THR A 684 2.82 4.58 -18.52
C THR A 684 4.02 5.45 -18.16
N VAL A 685 5.24 4.94 -18.28
CA VAL A 685 6.49 5.65 -17.95
C VAL A 685 7.31 5.80 -19.22
N PHE A 686 7.87 6.98 -19.42
CA PHE A 686 8.61 7.37 -20.61
C PHE A 686 9.93 8.04 -20.23
N LEU A 687 10.97 7.71 -20.97
CA LEU A 687 12.29 8.34 -20.94
C LEU A 687 12.43 9.25 -22.17
N VAL A 688 13.08 10.39 -21.99
CA VAL A 688 13.54 11.26 -23.07
C VAL A 688 14.97 11.70 -22.79
N LEU A 689 15.89 11.38 -23.69
CA LEU A 689 17.33 11.59 -23.50
C LEU A 689 17.76 12.94 -24.07
N ASN A 690 18.52 13.72 -23.31
CA ASN A 690 19.05 15.01 -23.72
C ASN A 690 20.27 14.83 -24.64
N ARG A 691 20.11 15.11 -25.93
CA ARG A 691 21.21 15.06 -26.91
C ARG A 691 22.02 16.35 -26.97
N GLY A 692 21.48 17.46 -26.44
CA GLY A 692 22.11 18.77 -26.39
C GLY A 692 23.04 18.92 -25.18
N THR A 693 22.90 20.05 -24.48
CA THR A 693 23.55 20.34 -23.18
C THR A 693 22.48 20.59 -22.12
N ASN A 694 22.85 20.73 -20.83
CA ASN A 694 21.88 21.07 -19.79
C ASN A 694 21.30 22.48 -20.01
N ALA A 695 22.14 23.44 -20.38
CA ALA A 695 21.70 24.81 -20.69
C ALA A 695 20.83 24.88 -21.95
N GLU A 696 21.19 24.15 -23.02
CA GLU A 696 20.45 24.11 -24.29
C GLU A 696 20.03 22.65 -24.62
N PRO A 697 18.97 22.15 -23.97
CA PRO A 697 18.59 20.75 -24.08
C PRO A 697 17.90 20.43 -25.41
N GLN A 698 18.29 19.32 -26.00
CA GLN A 698 17.70 18.77 -27.22
C GLN A 698 17.23 17.34 -26.96
N TYR A 699 16.03 17.19 -26.41
CA TYR A 699 15.50 15.88 -26.08
C TYR A 699 15.08 15.09 -27.32
N ASP A 700 15.43 13.79 -27.36
CA ASP A 700 15.01 12.88 -28.43
C ASP A 700 13.50 12.55 -28.38
N GLU A 701 13.04 11.56 -29.16
CA GLU A 701 11.64 11.12 -29.06
C GLU A 701 11.40 10.34 -27.77
N ALA A 702 10.27 10.61 -27.11
CA ALA A 702 9.90 9.94 -25.86
C ALA A 702 9.72 8.42 -26.08
N LYS A 703 10.52 7.61 -25.38
CA LYS A 703 10.52 6.14 -25.47
C LYS A 703 9.90 5.55 -24.20
N PRO A 704 9.05 4.52 -24.30
CA PRO A 704 8.47 3.88 -23.12
C PRO A 704 9.53 3.07 -22.36
N LEU A 705 9.58 3.23 -21.03
CA LEU A 705 10.31 2.32 -20.15
C LEU A 705 9.43 1.10 -19.86
N ARG A 706 10.01 -0.10 -19.97
CA ARG A 706 9.29 -1.38 -19.97
C ARG A 706 10.03 -2.44 -19.17
N HIS A 707 9.29 -3.24 -18.42
CA HIS A 707 9.83 -4.35 -17.64
C HIS A 707 9.97 -5.59 -18.54
N PHE A 708 11.19 -5.96 -18.91
CA PHE A 708 11.51 -7.04 -19.86
C PHE A 708 10.62 -6.98 -21.11
N GLY A 709 10.69 -5.85 -21.82
CA GLY A 709 9.91 -5.58 -23.05
C GLY A 709 8.40 -5.35 -22.86
N LYS A 710 7.85 -5.51 -21.65
CA LYS A 710 6.41 -5.37 -21.35
C LYS A 710 6.07 -4.01 -20.71
N PRO A 711 4.92 -3.39 -21.06
CA PRO A 711 4.47 -2.14 -20.44
C PRO A 711 4.36 -2.25 -18.91
N ILE A 712 4.89 -1.26 -18.21
CA ILE A 712 4.78 -1.13 -16.75
C ILE A 712 3.39 -0.55 -16.42
N TYR A 713 2.53 -1.34 -15.78
CA TYR A 713 1.18 -0.92 -15.39
C TYR A 713 0.75 -1.65 -14.12
N ILE A 714 0.27 -0.92 -13.10
CA ILE A 714 0.14 -1.42 -11.72
C ILE A 714 -1.20 -1.01 -11.08
N THR A 715 -1.63 0.23 -11.30
CA THR A 715 -2.84 0.78 -10.70
C THR A 715 -3.57 1.71 -11.68
N ARG A 716 -4.85 1.99 -11.40
CA ARG A 716 -5.48 3.22 -11.85
C ARG A 716 -4.83 4.38 -11.08
N HIS A 717 -4.63 5.55 -11.67
CA HIS A 717 -3.90 6.67 -11.03
C HIS A 717 -2.41 6.42 -10.73
N GLY A 718 -1.73 5.66 -11.60
CA GLY A 718 -0.30 5.37 -11.55
C GLY A 718 0.10 4.37 -12.65
N PRO A 719 1.28 3.73 -12.54
CA PRO A 719 2.32 4.01 -11.57
C PRO A 719 2.98 5.37 -11.82
N HIS A 720 3.56 5.91 -10.77
CA HIS A 720 4.31 7.15 -10.79
C HIS A 720 5.76 6.86 -10.34
N PRO A 721 6.79 7.19 -11.14
CA PRO A 721 8.17 6.90 -10.79
C PRO A 721 8.80 8.02 -9.96
N TRP A 722 9.64 7.63 -8.99
CA TRP A 722 10.92 8.27 -8.72
C TRP A 722 12.00 7.55 -9.57
N ALA A 723 13.02 8.26 -10.03
CA ALA A 723 14.09 7.71 -10.87
C ALA A 723 15.47 8.15 -10.38
N GLY A 724 16.42 7.21 -10.30
CA GLY A 724 17.78 7.43 -9.79
C GLY A 724 18.42 6.11 -9.34
N ASP A 725 19.72 6.13 -9.05
CA ASP A 725 20.48 4.94 -8.61
C ASP A 725 20.07 4.57 -7.16
N PHE A 726 19.26 3.51 -7.04
CA PHE A 726 18.69 3.08 -5.76
C PHE A 726 19.40 1.85 -5.22
N ASP A 727 19.72 0.87 -6.07
CA ASP A 727 20.46 -0.31 -5.63
C ASP A 727 21.99 -0.09 -5.54
N ASN A 728 22.47 1.09 -5.94
CA ASN A 728 23.85 1.56 -5.91
C ASN A 728 24.74 0.79 -6.92
N ASP A 729 24.36 0.75 -8.22
CA ASP A 729 25.17 0.23 -9.34
C ASP A 729 25.77 1.31 -10.25
N GLY A 730 25.47 2.58 -9.99
CA GLY A 730 25.87 3.71 -10.82
C GLY A 730 24.92 4.01 -11.98
N LYS A 731 23.75 3.35 -12.08
CA LYS A 731 22.75 3.59 -13.12
C LYS A 731 21.37 3.85 -12.52
N PRO A 732 20.49 4.60 -13.21
CA PRO A 732 19.16 4.85 -12.67
C PRO A 732 18.22 3.65 -12.74
N ASP A 733 17.60 3.40 -11.59
CA ASP A 733 16.47 2.51 -11.37
C ASP A 733 15.14 3.29 -11.38
N LEU A 734 14.03 2.57 -11.19
CA LEU A 734 12.74 3.16 -10.86
C LEU A 734 12.17 2.60 -9.55
N ILE A 735 11.79 3.49 -8.63
CA ILE A 735 10.81 3.19 -7.58
C ILE A 735 9.48 3.77 -8.03
N CYS A 736 8.55 2.89 -8.41
CA CYS A 736 7.19 3.29 -8.68
C CYS A 736 6.39 3.44 -7.38
N TYR A 737 5.32 4.23 -7.41
CA TYR A 737 4.29 4.22 -6.38
C TYR A 737 2.88 4.32 -7.00
N THR A 738 1.88 3.97 -6.19
CA THR A 738 0.49 3.78 -6.60
C THR A 738 -0.49 4.47 -5.65
N GLU A 739 -1.78 4.43 -5.97
CA GLU A 739 -2.83 4.57 -4.97
C GLU A 739 -2.69 3.45 -3.92
N TRP A 740 -2.93 3.77 -2.64
CA TRP A 740 -2.55 2.96 -1.46
C TRP A 740 -1.05 2.62 -1.30
N SER A 741 -0.18 3.27 -2.08
CA SER A 741 1.25 3.47 -1.80
C SER A 741 2.09 2.23 -1.54
N VAL A 742 1.93 1.16 -2.32
CA VAL A 742 3.00 0.16 -2.44
C VAL A 742 4.11 0.71 -3.34
N TYR A 743 5.32 0.18 -3.18
CA TYR A 743 6.52 0.65 -3.87
C TYR A 743 7.17 -0.44 -4.75
N PRO A 744 6.70 -0.64 -6.00
CA PRO A 744 7.34 -1.54 -6.96
C PRO A 744 8.70 -1.03 -7.43
N PHE A 745 9.75 -1.81 -7.23
CA PHE A 745 11.13 -1.49 -7.60
C PHE A 745 11.55 -2.18 -8.92
N TYR A 746 12.24 -1.46 -9.80
CA TYR A 746 12.78 -1.99 -11.05
C TYR A 746 14.24 -1.58 -11.24
N THR A 747 15.10 -2.56 -11.45
CA THR A 747 16.51 -2.32 -11.79
C THR A 747 16.66 -1.71 -13.18
N HIS A 748 17.72 -0.95 -13.41
CA HIS A 748 18.12 -0.52 -14.75
C HIS A 748 18.17 -1.68 -15.77
N ALA A 749 18.64 -2.86 -15.36
CA ALA A 749 18.68 -4.06 -16.19
C ALA A 749 17.28 -4.52 -16.62
N ALA A 750 16.32 -4.59 -15.70
CA ALA A 750 14.94 -4.96 -16.00
C ALA A 750 14.22 -4.00 -16.95
N LEU A 751 14.64 -2.74 -16.96
CA LEU A 751 14.04 -1.64 -17.74
C LEU A 751 14.62 -1.51 -19.15
N THR A 752 15.82 -2.06 -19.39
CA THR A 752 16.55 -1.97 -20.66
C THR A 752 16.55 -3.28 -21.45
N MET A 753 16.46 -4.43 -20.77
CA MET A 753 16.33 -5.74 -21.40
C MET A 753 14.96 -5.94 -22.07
N GLN A 754 14.94 -6.59 -23.24
CA GLN A 754 13.69 -6.90 -23.97
C GLN A 754 13.03 -8.22 -23.54
N GLU A 755 13.78 -9.13 -22.94
CA GLU A 755 13.31 -10.42 -22.45
C GLU A 755 13.92 -10.70 -21.07
N ARG A 756 13.26 -11.57 -20.28
CA ARG A 756 13.83 -12.14 -19.05
C ARG A 756 15.04 -13.02 -19.37
N PRO A 757 15.95 -13.25 -18.41
CA PRO A 757 16.96 -14.30 -18.55
C PRO A 757 16.33 -15.65 -18.91
N LYS A 758 16.86 -16.31 -19.94
CA LYS A 758 16.47 -17.67 -20.32
C LYS A 758 17.29 -18.67 -19.51
N TYR A 759 16.66 -19.76 -19.10
CA TYR A 759 17.29 -20.77 -18.26
C TYR A 759 16.85 -22.19 -18.62
N ILE A 760 17.67 -23.16 -18.21
CA ILE A 760 17.35 -24.58 -18.17
C ILE A 760 17.48 -25.09 -16.75
N LEU A 761 16.65 -26.06 -16.39
CA LEU A 761 16.81 -26.84 -15.17
C LEU A 761 17.48 -28.17 -15.55
N SER A 762 18.45 -28.64 -14.77
CA SER A 762 19.04 -29.97 -14.92
C SER A 762 17.95 -31.04 -14.94
N GLN A 763 18.07 -32.04 -15.82
CA GLN A 763 17.13 -33.15 -15.81
C GLN A 763 17.05 -33.80 -14.42
N PRO A 764 15.90 -34.36 -14.03
CA PRO A 764 15.84 -35.16 -12.81
C PRO A 764 16.72 -36.38 -13.04
N ALA A 765 17.88 -36.43 -12.39
CA ALA A 765 18.67 -37.65 -12.30
C ALA A 765 17.82 -38.71 -11.59
N THR A 766 17.33 -39.69 -12.35
CA THR A 766 16.91 -40.96 -11.80
C THR A 766 18.19 -41.65 -11.32
N SER A 767 18.35 -41.79 -10.01
CA SER A 767 19.50 -42.48 -9.43
C SER A 767 19.49 -43.94 -9.86
N ASN A 768 20.30 -44.27 -10.87
CA ASN A 768 20.73 -45.59 -11.30
C ASN A 768 21.89 -45.39 -12.29
N GLU A 769 23.05 -44.99 -11.77
CA GLU A 769 24.38 -45.21 -12.36
C GLU A 769 25.42 -44.91 -11.26
N ASP A 770 25.87 -46.01 -10.64
CA ASP A 770 26.99 -46.25 -9.71
C ASP A 770 27.25 -45.30 -8.51
#